data_AF-A0A6N7RSM5-F1
#
_entry.id   AF-A0A6N7RSM5-F1
#
_cell.length_a   1.000
_cell.length_b   1.000
_cell.length_c   1.000
_cell.angle_alpha   90.00
_cell.angle_beta   90.00
_cell.angle_gamma   90.00
#
_symmetry.space_group_name_H-M   'P 1'
#
loop_
_entity.id
_entity.type
_entity.pdbx_description
1 polymer ?
#
loop_
_entity_poly.entity_id
_entity_poly.type
_entity_poly.pdbx_seq_one_letter_code
_entity_poly.pdbx_strand_id
1 'polypeptide(L)'
;MDTEPLQSVDVAIVGAGVAGSTAARALARWRLSVVVLEAGNDVACGATRANSGIVHAGHDPLPGTLKARFNVEGSRLFPQWADDLGFSYVRNGSLVLAFSDEELASVRRLVARAAENGVEGVRELDAAAVRALEPQASPLVRGGLLAETGAICDPYEVALFSAEQAALHGAAFRFNERVVSVERLAPERAAALAADTALPARYLLVASSGARYAARAVVNAAGVFADELNNAVSAHRLRIAARRGEYCLYDTEYGPLFSRTVFQAPSSAGKGVLVTPTVHGNLLVGPNAVEQASKTDLSTSAEGLRFVLDSAKKTWPDVSARGMIANFAGLRARCADGDDFVIGEPDDAPGFFNIACFDSPGLTSAPAVAEHVARAVAEQLGAEPNEAFQARRERCKPFAECDEAERERAIEADPRWGHIVCRCCEVTEAELVAALHGPLPVLSLDALKWRTRAMMGRCHGGFCSPEIARIVARETGVAPDALDKRLAGSPVVATARPGYAELAGAGALAAERGGAEAPKGAREPYDVAVVGGGAAGIAAAQAAARQGARVLLLDREEKLGGILKQCVHNGFGLHRFGVELTGPEYAQREIDALAAESAVDVLAGASVTSVDPGRPDDGAGAPLTVHAVDARGAHAYRARSVVLATGSRERGLGALNMAGARPSGVFSAGSAQNFMNLQGCLPGRRAVILGSGDIGLIMARRLASQGAEVVGVHELMPHPSGLRRNVVQCLDDFGIPLHLSSTVTRLEGEGRLSAVYVSRVDPETIQAIPGTEQRIACDTLLLSVGLLPENEVAKSAGVGLDPVTGGARVDNRLATDVPGVFACGNALHVHDLVDHASQEGERAGSAAAAHAMREGAAGAADAALGDAGAGIPVMAGEGVRYVVPQTVDAAAPSDEKLMLSLRVTRTVNEPRFIVEGIDAAGRVRELKRAKTMIAVPAEMVLVTVPAGAAAGCSAVRVRVEGRDAAAAPASDAGIAGGGAD
;
A
#
# COMPACT_ATOMS: atom_id res chain seq x y z
N MET A 1 -22.20 -36.71 -16.17
CA MET A 1 -22.71 -37.26 -14.89
C MET A 1 -23.28 -36.09 -14.11
N ASP A 2 -24.57 -35.82 -14.32
CA ASP A 2 -25.36 -34.81 -13.60
C ASP A 2 -25.54 -35.28 -12.14
N THR A 3 -24.57 -34.96 -11.29
CA THR A 3 -24.52 -35.47 -9.90
C THR A 3 -24.90 -34.41 -8.86
N GLU A 4 -24.96 -33.14 -9.23
CA GLU A 4 -25.45 -32.04 -8.38
C GLU A 4 -26.98 -31.93 -8.48
N PRO A 5 -27.71 -31.90 -7.36
CA PRO A 5 -29.16 -31.76 -7.36
C PRO A 5 -29.60 -30.40 -7.92
N LEU A 6 -30.69 -30.39 -8.70
CA LEU A 6 -31.30 -29.17 -9.22
C LEU A 6 -31.82 -28.30 -8.06
N GLN A 7 -31.36 -27.06 -7.97
CA GLN A 7 -31.80 -26.11 -6.95
C GLN A 7 -32.91 -25.20 -7.51
N SER A 8 -33.97 -24.99 -6.75
CA SER A 8 -35.08 -24.11 -7.15
C SER A 8 -35.07 -22.82 -6.36
N VAL A 9 -35.18 -21.70 -7.07
CA VAL A 9 -35.13 -20.35 -6.49
C VAL A 9 -36.16 -19.44 -7.14
N ASP A 10 -36.66 -18.46 -6.38
CA ASP A 10 -37.42 -17.36 -6.97
C ASP A 10 -36.56 -16.52 -7.90
N VAL A 11 -35.38 -16.08 -7.45
CA VAL A 11 -34.52 -15.17 -8.22
C VAL A 11 -33.08 -15.67 -8.25
N ALA A 12 -32.53 -15.78 -9.46
CA ALA A 12 -31.10 -15.94 -9.67
C ALA A 12 -30.48 -14.62 -10.16
N ILE A 13 -29.50 -14.09 -9.42
CA ILE A 13 -28.74 -12.91 -9.81
C ILE A 13 -27.39 -13.39 -10.35
N VAL A 14 -27.02 -12.95 -11.56
CA VAL A 14 -25.74 -13.32 -12.18
C VAL A 14 -24.78 -12.13 -12.10
N GLY A 15 -23.73 -12.27 -11.28
CA GLY A 15 -22.73 -11.25 -10.97
C GLY A 15 -22.96 -10.61 -9.60
N ALA A 16 -21.89 -10.50 -8.81
CA ALA A 16 -21.80 -9.85 -7.50
C ALA A 16 -20.93 -8.58 -7.55
N GLY A 17 -20.92 -7.89 -8.69
CA GLY A 17 -20.49 -6.48 -8.75
C GLY A 17 -21.44 -5.57 -7.98
N VAL A 18 -21.22 -4.26 -8.05
CA VAL A 18 -22.11 -3.28 -7.37
C VAL A 18 -23.56 -3.45 -7.80
N ALA A 19 -23.83 -3.63 -9.10
CA ALA A 19 -25.18 -3.83 -9.63
C ALA A 19 -25.90 -5.04 -9.01
N GLY A 20 -25.24 -6.20 -8.99
CA GLY A 20 -25.83 -7.43 -8.46
C GLY A 20 -25.94 -7.44 -6.94
N SER A 21 -24.94 -6.89 -6.25
CA SER A 21 -24.93 -6.81 -4.78
C SER A 21 -26.00 -5.85 -4.26
N THR A 22 -26.18 -4.69 -4.90
CA THR A 22 -27.26 -3.77 -4.54
C THR A 22 -28.64 -4.31 -4.92
N ALA A 23 -28.77 -5.02 -6.05
CA ALA A 23 -30.00 -5.72 -6.42
C ALA A 23 -30.36 -6.83 -5.41
N ALA A 24 -29.39 -7.63 -4.95
CA ALA A 24 -29.58 -8.64 -3.91
C ALA A 24 -30.09 -8.01 -2.61
N ARG A 25 -29.48 -6.90 -2.19
CA ARG A 25 -29.92 -6.11 -1.03
C ARG A 25 -31.36 -5.61 -1.19
N ALA A 26 -31.69 -5.06 -2.35
CA ALA A 26 -33.03 -4.54 -2.61
C ALA A 26 -34.08 -5.67 -2.66
N LEU A 27 -33.74 -6.84 -3.20
CA LEU A 27 -34.60 -8.02 -3.23
C LEU A 27 -34.81 -8.65 -1.83
N ALA A 28 -33.83 -8.52 -0.93
CA ALA A 28 -33.96 -9.01 0.46
C ALA A 28 -35.08 -8.32 1.27
N ARG A 29 -35.63 -7.22 0.76
CA ARG A 29 -36.83 -6.54 1.30
C ARG A 29 -38.14 -7.29 1.00
N TRP A 30 -38.07 -8.38 0.25
CA TRP A 30 -39.22 -9.18 -0.16
C TRP A 30 -38.99 -10.64 0.26
N ARG A 31 -40.07 -11.38 0.49
CA ARG A 31 -40.02 -12.81 0.83
C ARG A 31 -39.74 -13.64 -0.42
N LEU A 32 -38.49 -13.64 -0.83
CA LEU A 32 -37.98 -14.34 -2.01
C LEU A 32 -36.76 -15.18 -1.64
N SER A 33 -36.65 -16.39 -2.18
CA SER A 33 -35.39 -17.14 -2.15
C SER A 33 -34.47 -16.61 -3.25
N VAL A 34 -33.38 -15.96 -2.87
CA VAL A 34 -32.44 -15.32 -3.81
C VAL A 34 -31.11 -16.06 -3.79
N VAL A 35 -30.56 -16.37 -4.97
CA VAL A 35 -29.18 -16.83 -5.12
C VAL A 35 -28.38 -15.86 -6.00
N VAL A 36 -27.15 -15.56 -5.60
CA VAL A 36 -26.19 -14.74 -6.35
C VAL A 36 -25.06 -15.65 -6.82
N LEU A 37 -24.84 -15.70 -8.14
CA LEU A 37 -23.82 -16.50 -8.79
C LEU A 37 -22.70 -15.58 -9.30
N GLU A 38 -21.51 -15.69 -8.72
CA GLU A 38 -20.34 -14.86 -9.05
C GLU A 38 -19.18 -15.72 -9.56
N ALA A 39 -18.61 -15.31 -10.70
CA ALA A 39 -17.50 -16.02 -11.33
C ALA A 39 -16.18 -15.84 -10.57
N GLY A 40 -15.99 -14.71 -9.90
CA GLY A 40 -14.87 -14.44 -9.01
C GLY A 40 -14.99 -15.16 -7.67
N ASN A 41 -13.88 -15.18 -6.93
CA ASN A 41 -13.79 -15.76 -5.58
C ASN A 41 -14.27 -14.79 -4.47
N ASP A 42 -14.84 -13.64 -4.84
CA ASP A 42 -15.35 -12.63 -3.92
C ASP A 42 -16.29 -11.66 -4.65
N VAL A 43 -16.97 -10.79 -3.91
CA VAL A 43 -17.75 -9.67 -4.45
C VAL A 43 -16.85 -8.64 -5.14
N ALA A 44 -17.44 -7.77 -5.97
CA ALA A 44 -16.76 -6.66 -6.63
C ALA A 44 -15.57 -7.05 -7.54
N CYS A 45 -15.40 -8.32 -7.92
CA CYS A 45 -14.24 -8.79 -8.70
C CYS A 45 -14.10 -8.19 -10.12
N GLY A 46 -15.17 -7.62 -10.68
CA GLY A 46 -15.18 -6.96 -11.99
C GLY A 46 -14.88 -5.46 -11.95
N ALA A 47 -15.67 -4.67 -12.70
CA ALA A 47 -15.50 -3.23 -12.85
C ALA A 47 -15.62 -2.44 -11.52
N THR A 48 -16.36 -2.97 -10.55
CA THR A 48 -16.52 -2.36 -9.22
C THR A 48 -15.18 -2.22 -8.48
N ARG A 49 -14.24 -3.13 -8.69
CA ARG A 49 -12.89 -3.06 -8.11
C ARG A 49 -11.97 -2.05 -8.79
N ALA A 50 -12.32 -1.54 -9.96
CA ALA A 50 -11.42 -0.73 -10.76
C ALA A 50 -12.14 0.47 -11.39
N ASN A 51 -12.52 1.41 -10.53
CA ASN A 51 -13.10 2.71 -10.89
C ASN A 51 -12.60 3.80 -9.93
N SER A 52 -13.00 5.05 -10.20
CA SER A 52 -12.54 6.21 -9.44
C SER A 52 -13.25 6.43 -8.09
N GLY A 53 -14.22 5.60 -7.72
CA GLY A 53 -15.01 5.78 -6.49
C GLY A 53 -15.93 7.01 -6.48
N ILE A 54 -16.21 7.59 -7.64
CA ILE A 54 -16.94 8.87 -7.75
C ILE A 54 -18.45 8.62 -7.69
N VAL A 55 -19.12 9.39 -6.84
CA VAL A 55 -20.57 9.60 -6.83
C VAL A 55 -20.84 10.85 -7.67
N HIS A 56 -21.16 10.65 -8.96
CA HIS A 56 -21.32 11.74 -9.92
C HIS A 56 -22.54 12.59 -9.59
N ALA A 57 -22.45 13.91 -9.76
CA ALA A 57 -23.58 14.81 -9.54
C ALA A 57 -24.70 14.68 -10.59
N GLY A 58 -24.38 14.24 -11.82
CA GLY A 58 -25.35 14.12 -12.92
C GLY A 58 -25.29 15.21 -14.00
N HIS A 59 -24.27 16.07 -13.98
CA HIS A 59 -24.11 17.15 -14.97
C HIS A 59 -23.60 16.68 -16.35
N ASP A 60 -23.03 15.47 -16.44
CA ASP A 60 -22.43 14.92 -17.68
C ASP A 60 -23.41 14.10 -18.54
N PRO A 61 -24.23 13.17 -18.00
CA PRO A 61 -25.13 12.35 -18.81
C PRO A 61 -26.14 13.16 -19.64
N LEU A 62 -26.44 12.69 -20.85
CA LEU A 62 -27.39 13.36 -21.76
C LEU A 62 -28.83 13.33 -21.18
N PRO A 63 -29.56 14.46 -21.19
CA PRO A 63 -30.94 14.51 -20.75
C PRO A 63 -31.83 13.49 -21.48
N GLY A 64 -32.81 12.94 -20.77
CA GLY A 64 -33.74 11.92 -21.29
C GLY A 64 -33.21 10.48 -21.30
N THR A 65 -31.92 10.26 -21.02
CA THR A 65 -31.33 8.91 -20.90
C THR A 65 -31.59 8.26 -19.55
N LEU A 66 -31.55 6.92 -19.49
CA LEU A 66 -31.55 6.18 -18.22
C LEU A 66 -30.33 6.52 -17.38
N LYS A 67 -29.16 6.78 -18.00
CA LYS A 67 -27.98 7.31 -17.33
C LYS A 67 -28.28 8.60 -16.57
N ALA A 68 -28.90 9.60 -17.21
CA ALA A 68 -29.23 10.87 -16.56
C ALA A 68 -30.21 10.67 -15.40
N ARG A 69 -31.31 9.94 -15.65
CA ARG A 69 -32.32 9.66 -14.64
C ARG A 69 -31.72 8.97 -13.41
N PHE A 70 -31.12 7.80 -13.59
CA PHE A 70 -30.63 7.01 -12.47
C PHE A 70 -29.36 7.60 -11.83
N ASN A 71 -28.58 8.42 -12.54
CA ASN A 71 -27.49 9.17 -11.89
C ASN A 71 -28.07 10.15 -10.87
N VAL A 72 -29.04 10.99 -11.24
CA VAL A 72 -29.57 12.01 -10.33
C VAL A 72 -30.32 11.37 -9.17
N GLU A 73 -31.16 10.37 -9.44
CA GLU A 73 -31.85 9.60 -8.40
C GLU A 73 -30.83 8.91 -7.46
N GLY A 74 -29.83 8.22 -8.01
CA GLY A 74 -28.82 7.52 -7.22
C GLY A 74 -27.93 8.45 -6.40
N SER A 75 -27.55 9.61 -6.94
CA SER A 75 -26.77 10.64 -6.24
C SER A 75 -27.52 11.17 -4.99
N ARG A 76 -28.85 11.33 -5.08
CA ARG A 76 -29.70 11.73 -3.96
C ARG A 76 -29.83 10.64 -2.90
N LEU A 77 -29.85 9.37 -3.29
CA LEU A 77 -29.95 8.22 -2.37
C LEU A 77 -28.63 7.92 -1.64
N PHE A 78 -27.49 8.25 -2.24
CA PHE A 78 -26.17 7.85 -1.76
C PHE A 78 -25.85 8.24 -0.30
N PRO A 79 -26.12 9.48 0.16
CA PRO A 79 -25.87 9.87 1.55
C PRO A 79 -26.65 9.01 2.55
N GLN A 80 -27.95 8.80 2.29
CA GLN A 80 -28.78 7.94 3.14
C GLN A 80 -28.27 6.50 3.15
N TRP A 81 -27.86 5.98 2.00
CA TRP A 81 -27.29 4.64 1.92
C TRP A 81 -25.95 4.52 2.65
N ALA A 82 -25.12 5.57 2.65
CA ALA A 82 -23.88 5.60 3.43
C ALA A 82 -24.19 5.50 4.92
N ASP A 83 -25.20 6.23 5.41
CA ASP A 83 -25.66 6.16 6.80
C ASP A 83 -26.30 4.81 7.15
N ASP A 84 -27.07 4.23 6.23
CA ASP A 84 -27.77 2.96 6.44
C ASP A 84 -26.80 1.76 6.42
N LEU A 85 -25.84 1.72 5.49
CA LEU A 85 -24.92 0.59 5.33
C LEU A 85 -23.59 0.77 6.06
N GLY A 86 -23.21 2.01 6.37
CA GLY A 86 -21.96 2.34 7.04
C GLY A 86 -20.73 2.36 6.14
N PHE A 87 -20.89 2.52 4.81
CA PHE A 87 -19.73 2.66 3.91
C PHE A 87 -19.19 4.09 3.92
N SER A 88 -17.91 4.22 3.61
CA SER A 88 -17.17 5.47 3.58
C SER A 88 -17.66 6.36 2.44
N TYR A 89 -18.10 7.57 2.77
CA TYR A 89 -18.64 8.56 1.84
C TYR A 89 -18.19 9.96 2.24
N VAL A 90 -17.68 10.73 1.27
CA VAL A 90 -17.28 12.13 1.49
C VAL A 90 -17.84 12.99 0.37
N ARG A 91 -18.66 13.98 0.74
CA ARG A 91 -19.14 15.00 -0.20
C ARG A 91 -18.07 16.05 -0.45
N ASN A 92 -17.17 15.75 -1.36
CA ASN A 92 -16.02 16.60 -1.68
C ASN A 92 -16.25 17.55 -2.87
N GLY A 93 -17.33 17.39 -3.63
CA GLY A 93 -17.64 18.19 -4.82
C GLY A 93 -16.91 17.70 -6.08
N SER A 94 -17.49 18.02 -7.25
CA SER A 94 -16.89 17.80 -8.57
C SER A 94 -16.54 19.13 -9.24
N LEU A 95 -15.27 19.31 -9.60
CA LEU A 95 -14.74 20.51 -10.23
C LEU A 95 -14.29 20.19 -11.66
N VAL A 96 -14.91 20.80 -12.68
CA VAL A 96 -14.53 20.62 -14.09
C VAL A 96 -13.75 21.84 -14.56
N LEU A 97 -12.50 21.64 -14.97
CA LEU A 97 -11.58 22.70 -15.36
C LEU A 97 -11.59 22.96 -16.87
N ALA A 98 -11.57 24.24 -17.24
CA ALA A 98 -11.41 24.69 -18.62
C ALA A 98 -10.10 25.48 -18.79
N PHE A 99 -9.38 25.19 -19.88
CA PHE A 99 -8.08 25.76 -20.21
C PHE A 99 -8.09 26.52 -21.55
N SER A 100 -9.21 26.49 -22.27
CA SER A 100 -9.43 27.20 -23.54
C SER A 100 -10.84 27.78 -23.62
N ASP A 101 -11.09 28.64 -24.61
CA ASP A 101 -12.44 29.18 -24.86
C ASP A 101 -13.44 28.09 -25.32
N GLU A 102 -12.97 27.09 -26.06
CA GLU A 102 -13.77 25.91 -26.44
C GLU A 102 -14.23 25.13 -25.19
N GLU A 103 -13.31 24.94 -24.24
CA GLU A 103 -13.58 24.23 -22.99
C GLU A 103 -14.50 25.04 -22.06
N LEU A 104 -14.36 26.37 -22.02
CA LEU A 104 -15.31 27.24 -21.30
C LEU A 104 -16.72 27.15 -21.90
N ALA A 105 -16.84 27.09 -23.22
CA ALA A 105 -18.13 26.86 -23.86
C ALA A 105 -18.69 25.45 -23.51
N SER A 106 -17.82 24.45 -23.37
CA SER A 106 -18.19 23.11 -22.90
C SER A 106 -18.71 23.12 -21.46
N VAL A 107 -18.04 23.84 -20.57
CA VAL A 107 -18.48 24.06 -19.18
C VAL A 107 -19.88 24.67 -19.13
N ARG A 108 -20.16 25.71 -19.92
CA ARG A 108 -21.52 26.33 -19.96
C ARG A 108 -22.59 25.36 -20.42
N ARG A 109 -22.28 24.51 -21.41
CA ARG A 109 -23.21 23.44 -21.85
C ARG A 109 -23.46 22.43 -20.73
N LEU A 110 -22.44 22.06 -19.96
CA LEU A 110 -22.60 21.15 -18.81
C LEU A 110 -23.44 21.79 -17.69
N VAL A 111 -23.30 23.09 -17.44
CA VAL A 111 -24.16 23.82 -16.48
C VAL A 111 -25.63 23.80 -16.92
N ALA A 112 -25.91 24.10 -18.20
CA ALA A 112 -27.27 24.04 -18.74
C ALA A 112 -27.85 22.62 -18.68
N ARG A 113 -27.05 21.61 -19.04
CA ARG A 113 -27.41 20.19 -18.94
C ARG A 113 -27.71 19.76 -17.51
N ALA A 114 -26.91 20.21 -16.55
CA ALA A 114 -27.13 19.94 -15.14
C ALA A 114 -28.49 20.47 -14.66
N ALA A 115 -28.87 21.68 -15.10
CA ALA A 115 -30.18 22.25 -14.81
C ALA A 115 -31.32 21.42 -15.43
N GLU A 116 -31.17 20.97 -16.68
CA GLU A 116 -32.15 20.11 -17.36
C GLU A 116 -32.31 18.74 -16.67
N ASN A 117 -31.20 18.16 -16.20
CA ASN A 117 -31.21 16.91 -15.44
C ASN A 117 -31.72 17.10 -13.99
N GLY A 118 -31.89 18.33 -13.51
CA GLY A 118 -32.33 18.62 -12.14
C GLY A 118 -31.24 18.42 -11.08
N VAL A 119 -29.98 18.65 -11.44
CA VAL A 119 -28.82 18.60 -10.52
C VAL A 119 -28.75 19.87 -9.68
N GLU A 120 -28.65 19.71 -8.37
CA GLU A 120 -28.56 20.81 -7.42
C GLU A 120 -27.09 21.26 -7.19
N GLY A 121 -26.91 22.55 -6.87
CA GLY A 121 -25.61 23.09 -6.46
C GLY A 121 -24.57 23.17 -7.58
N VAL A 122 -25.00 23.47 -8.81
CA VAL A 122 -24.12 23.59 -9.98
C VAL A 122 -23.91 25.05 -10.38
N ARG A 123 -22.64 25.49 -10.47
CA ARG A 123 -22.30 26.87 -10.85
C ARG A 123 -21.02 26.97 -11.68
N GLU A 124 -20.98 27.95 -12.59
CA GLU A 124 -19.76 28.35 -13.32
C GLU A 124 -18.83 29.12 -12.37
N LEU A 125 -17.53 28.96 -12.56
CA LEU A 125 -16.46 29.61 -11.81
C LEU A 125 -15.49 30.29 -12.76
N ASP A 126 -14.97 31.44 -12.35
CA ASP A 126 -13.80 32.04 -13.00
C ASP A 126 -12.49 31.37 -12.53
N ALA A 127 -11.39 31.73 -13.19
CA ALA A 127 -10.07 31.18 -12.89
C ALA A 127 -9.59 31.44 -11.46
N ALA A 128 -9.95 32.59 -10.87
CA ALA A 128 -9.52 32.96 -9.53
C ALA A 128 -10.25 32.10 -8.47
N ALA A 129 -11.55 31.91 -8.63
CA ALA A 129 -12.36 31.04 -7.79
C ALA A 129 -11.90 29.58 -7.86
N VAL A 130 -11.53 29.09 -9.05
CA VAL A 130 -10.96 27.75 -9.20
C VAL A 130 -9.67 27.60 -8.39
N ARG A 131 -8.70 28.52 -8.55
CA ARG A 131 -7.41 28.44 -7.83
C ARG A 131 -7.54 28.67 -6.32
N ALA A 132 -8.56 29.40 -5.88
CA ALA A 132 -8.88 29.53 -4.46
C ALA A 132 -9.39 28.21 -3.87
N LEU A 133 -10.12 27.41 -4.65
CA LEU A 133 -10.60 26.09 -4.22
C LEU A 133 -9.53 25.00 -4.31
N GLU A 134 -8.70 25.03 -5.36
CA GLU A 134 -7.65 24.04 -5.62
C GLU A 134 -6.33 24.75 -5.98
N PRO A 135 -5.49 25.11 -4.98
CA PRO A 135 -4.25 25.85 -5.21
C PRO A 135 -3.22 25.09 -6.06
N GLN A 136 -3.28 23.76 -6.08
CA GLN A 136 -2.40 22.90 -6.87
C GLN A 136 -2.86 22.76 -8.34
N ALA A 137 -4.05 23.28 -8.67
CA ALA A 137 -4.52 23.29 -10.06
C ALA A 137 -3.63 24.18 -10.93
N SER A 138 -3.42 23.75 -12.17
CA SER A 138 -2.56 24.43 -13.13
C SER A 138 -2.88 25.92 -13.26
N PRO A 139 -1.85 26.79 -13.28
CA PRO A 139 -2.03 28.24 -13.42
C PRO A 139 -2.66 28.64 -14.77
N LEU A 140 -2.68 27.73 -15.75
CA LEU A 140 -3.27 27.93 -17.07
C LEU A 140 -4.81 27.82 -17.08
N VAL A 141 -5.43 27.49 -15.95
CA VAL A 141 -6.89 27.38 -15.87
C VAL A 141 -7.57 28.74 -16.13
N ARG A 142 -8.60 28.73 -16.98
CA ARG A 142 -9.37 29.94 -17.38
C ARG A 142 -10.72 30.05 -16.68
N GLY A 143 -11.23 28.95 -16.14
CA GLY A 143 -12.49 28.87 -15.40
C GLY A 143 -12.93 27.42 -15.24
N GLY A 144 -14.16 27.22 -14.79
CA GLY A 144 -14.66 25.86 -14.57
C GLY A 144 -16.11 25.80 -14.12
N LEU A 145 -16.52 24.60 -13.73
CA LEU A 145 -17.83 24.28 -13.19
C LEU A 145 -17.63 23.59 -11.84
N LEU A 146 -18.36 23.99 -10.82
CA LEU A 146 -18.46 23.27 -9.55
C LEU A 146 -19.84 22.66 -9.42
N ALA A 147 -19.90 21.35 -9.15
CA ALA A 147 -21.10 20.63 -8.73
C ALA A 147 -20.91 20.16 -7.28
N GLU A 148 -21.63 20.80 -6.35
CA GLU A 148 -21.47 20.60 -4.90
C GLU A 148 -21.99 19.24 -4.42
N THR A 149 -22.92 18.64 -5.16
CA THR A 149 -23.49 17.30 -4.89
C THR A 149 -22.56 16.16 -5.29
N GLY A 150 -21.48 16.45 -6.03
CA GLY A 150 -20.45 15.46 -6.34
C GLY A 150 -19.77 14.94 -5.07
N ALA A 151 -19.46 13.65 -5.04
CA ALA A 151 -18.87 13.02 -3.86
C ALA A 151 -17.95 11.86 -4.26
N ILE A 152 -17.25 11.31 -3.28
CA ILE A 152 -16.44 10.10 -3.39
C ILE A 152 -16.88 9.07 -2.34
N CYS A 153 -16.70 7.80 -2.66
CA CYS A 153 -17.00 6.67 -1.77
C CYS A 153 -15.95 5.56 -1.93
N ASP A 154 -15.97 4.59 -1.01
CA ASP A 154 -15.31 3.31 -1.24
C ASP A 154 -16.24 2.38 -2.05
N PRO A 155 -15.93 2.08 -3.33
CA PRO A 155 -16.79 1.22 -4.15
C PRO A 155 -16.79 -0.26 -3.72
N TYR A 156 -15.75 -0.71 -3.00
CA TYR A 156 -15.70 -2.05 -2.41
C TYR A 156 -16.72 -2.16 -1.30
N GLU A 157 -16.73 -1.21 -0.36
CA GLU A 157 -17.65 -1.20 0.78
C GLU A 157 -19.11 -1.11 0.32
N VAL A 158 -19.42 -0.31 -0.71
CA VAL A 158 -20.78 -0.22 -1.27
C VAL A 158 -21.29 -1.59 -1.72
N ALA A 159 -20.49 -2.34 -2.48
CA ALA A 159 -20.87 -3.66 -2.95
C ALA A 159 -20.87 -4.71 -1.83
N LEU A 160 -19.79 -4.74 -1.04
CA LEU A 160 -19.61 -5.69 0.05
C LEU A 160 -20.70 -5.56 1.11
N PHE A 161 -20.94 -4.37 1.64
CA PHE A 161 -21.94 -4.19 2.71
C PHE A 161 -23.36 -4.43 2.21
N SER A 162 -23.64 -4.16 0.93
CA SER A 162 -24.90 -4.56 0.30
C SER A 162 -25.04 -6.08 0.23
N ALA A 163 -23.98 -6.78 -0.18
CA ALA A 163 -23.97 -8.23 -0.28
C ALA A 163 -24.07 -8.92 1.09
N GLU A 164 -23.32 -8.45 2.08
CA GLU A 164 -23.38 -8.94 3.46
C GLU A 164 -24.78 -8.72 4.05
N GLN A 165 -25.38 -7.55 3.85
CA GLN A 165 -26.75 -7.31 4.30
C GLN A 165 -27.74 -8.24 3.59
N ALA A 166 -27.59 -8.48 2.29
CA ALA A 166 -28.44 -9.44 1.59
C ALA A 166 -28.28 -10.86 2.16
N ALA A 167 -27.04 -11.28 2.45
CA ALA A 167 -26.74 -12.59 3.03
C ALA A 167 -27.34 -12.77 4.43
N LEU A 168 -27.24 -11.75 5.29
CA LEU A 168 -27.87 -11.73 6.62
C LEU A 168 -29.40 -11.86 6.56
N HIS A 169 -30.01 -11.53 5.42
CA HIS A 169 -31.45 -11.63 5.18
C HIS A 169 -31.83 -12.79 4.23
N GLY A 170 -30.96 -13.79 4.09
CA GLY A 170 -31.28 -15.07 3.45
C GLY A 170 -30.89 -15.21 1.98
N ALA A 171 -30.23 -14.22 1.37
CA ALA A 171 -29.66 -14.39 0.03
C ALA A 171 -28.43 -15.32 0.07
N ALA A 172 -28.40 -16.34 -0.79
CA ALA A 172 -27.28 -17.26 -0.88
C ALA A 172 -26.25 -16.76 -1.90
N PHE A 173 -24.98 -16.65 -1.52
CA PHE A 173 -23.88 -16.29 -2.42
C PHE A 173 -23.06 -17.53 -2.80
N ARG A 174 -22.76 -17.66 -4.09
CA ARG A 174 -21.91 -18.73 -4.64
C ARG A 174 -20.80 -18.09 -5.48
N PHE A 175 -19.57 -18.21 -4.99
CA PHE A 175 -18.35 -17.70 -5.62
C PHE A 175 -17.67 -18.81 -6.44
N ASN A 176 -16.80 -18.41 -7.37
CA ASN A 176 -16.19 -19.31 -8.37
C ASN A 176 -17.22 -20.04 -9.24
N GLU A 177 -18.43 -19.49 -9.37
CA GLU A 177 -19.54 -20.05 -10.11
C GLU A 177 -19.88 -19.17 -11.31
N ARG A 178 -19.14 -19.35 -12.41
CA ARG A 178 -19.45 -18.67 -13.67
C ARG A 178 -20.68 -19.33 -14.29
N VAL A 179 -21.74 -18.55 -14.52
CA VAL A 179 -22.86 -19.02 -15.35
C VAL A 179 -22.38 -19.20 -16.79
N VAL A 180 -22.45 -20.44 -17.29
CA VAL A 180 -22.01 -20.82 -18.64
C VAL A 180 -23.18 -20.97 -19.60
N SER A 181 -24.39 -21.18 -19.09
CA SER A 181 -25.61 -21.15 -19.90
C SER A 181 -26.82 -20.63 -19.11
N VAL A 182 -27.71 -19.96 -19.82
CA VAL A 182 -29.05 -19.60 -19.38
C VAL A 182 -30.03 -19.96 -20.50
N GLU A 183 -31.08 -20.69 -20.14
CA GLU A 183 -32.10 -21.15 -21.07
C GLU A 183 -33.48 -20.76 -20.55
N ARG A 184 -34.33 -20.21 -21.43
CA ARG A 184 -35.75 -20.04 -21.15
C ARG A 184 -36.46 -21.39 -21.32
N LEU A 185 -37.18 -21.82 -20.29
CA LEU A 185 -37.86 -23.11 -20.28
C LEU A 185 -39.15 -23.06 -21.12
N ALA A 186 -39.30 -24.03 -22.01
CA ALA A 186 -40.58 -24.30 -22.68
C ALA A 186 -41.62 -24.78 -21.64
N PRO A 187 -42.93 -24.52 -21.85
CA PRO A 187 -43.98 -24.87 -20.88
C PRO A 187 -43.96 -26.32 -20.42
N GLU A 188 -43.73 -27.26 -21.34
CA GLU A 188 -43.66 -28.69 -21.05
C GLU A 188 -42.46 -29.05 -20.15
N ARG A 189 -41.30 -28.45 -20.43
CA ARG A 189 -40.07 -28.65 -19.64
C ARG A 189 -40.16 -27.97 -18.27
N ALA A 190 -40.79 -26.80 -18.21
CA ALA A 190 -41.10 -26.12 -16.96
C ALA A 190 -42.06 -26.96 -16.09
N ALA A 191 -43.09 -27.57 -16.68
CA ALA A 191 -44.00 -28.47 -15.99
C ALA A 191 -43.32 -29.77 -15.51
N ALA A 192 -42.44 -30.34 -16.32
CA ALA A 192 -41.65 -31.52 -15.94
C ALA A 192 -40.71 -31.22 -14.76
N LEU A 193 -40.05 -30.06 -14.76
CA LEU A 193 -39.22 -29.61 -13.64
C LEU A 193 -40.07 -29.27 -12.41
N ALA A 194 -41.27 -28.72 -12.58
CA ALA A 194 -42.18 -28.42 -11.48
C ALA A 194 -42.68 -29.66 -10.72
N ALA A 195 -42.57 -30.86 -11.27
CA ALA A 195 -42.88 -32.09 -10.53
C ALA A 195 -41.89 -32.35 -9.38
N ASP A 196 -40.65 -31.84 -9.51
CA ASP A 196 -39.57 -31.96 -8.52
C ASP A 196 -39.30 -30.65 -7.76
N THR A 197 -40.07 -29.59 -8.02
CA THR A 197 -39.82 -28.24 -7.46
C THR A 197 -41.08 -27.57 -6.94
N ALA A 198 -40.95 -26.71 -5.92
CA ALA A 198 -42.11 -26.07 -5.28
C ALA A 198 -42.81 -24.98 -6.13
N LEU A 199 -42.20 -24.56 -7.26
CA LEU A 199 -42.60 -23.36 -8.00
C LEU A 199 -42.33 -23.51 -9.52
N PRO A 200 -43.20 -22.96 -10.41
CA PRO A 200 -43.00 -23.02 -11.85
C PRO A 200 -41.85 -22.10 -12.30
N ALA A 201 -40.68 -22.68 -12.56
CA ALA A 201 -39.49 -21.96 -13.03
C ALA A 201 -39.64 -21.50 -14.50
N ARG A 202 -39.07 -20.34 -14.84
CA ARG A 202 -39.01 -19.80 -16.20
C ARG A 202 -37.66 -20.01 -16.86
N TYR A 203 -36.60 -20.09 -16.07
CA TYR A 203 -35.23 -20.18 -16.55
C TYR A 203 -34.48 -21.34 -15.90
N LEU A 204 -33.58 -21.94 -16.66
CA LEU A 204 -32.57 -22.87 -16.16
C LEU A 204 -31.19 -22.25 -16.38
N LEU A 205 -30.40 -22.16 -15.31
CA LEU A 205 -29.02 -21.70 -15.33
C LEU A 205 -28.10 -22.88 -15.04
N VAL A 206 -26.97 -22.94 -15.74
CA VAL A 206 -25.89 -23.91 -15.47
C VAL A 206 -24.61 -23.13 -15.18
N ALA A 207 -24.00 -23.43 -14.05
CA ALA A 207 -22.74 -22.85 -13.63
C ALA A 207 -21.53 -23.72 -14.06
N SER A 208 -20.33 -23.16 -13.99
CA SER A 208 -19.09 -23.82 -14.42
C SER A 208 -18.73 -25.06 -13.62
N SER A 209 -19.20 -25.17 -12.37
CA SER A 209 -19.06 -26.40 -11.56
C SER A 209 -19.98 -27.54 -12.01
N GLY A 210 -20.97 -27.25 -12.85
CA GLY A 210 -22.07 -28.16 -13.18
C GLY A 210 -23.31 -27.96 -12.31
N ALA A 211 -23.28 -27.07 -11.31
CA ALA A 211 -24.46 -26.71 -10.52
C ALA A 211 -25.58 -26.14 -11.40
N ARG A 212 -26.83 -26.53 -11.10
CA ARG A 212 -28.02 -26.19 -11.89
C ARG A 212 -29.07 -25.48 -11.05
N TYR A 213 -29.60 -24.38 -11.57
CA TYR A 213 -30.59 -23.54 -10.89
C TYR A 213 -31.83 -23.33 -11.76
N ALA A 214 -32.99 -23.73 -11.25
CA ALA A 214 -34.29 -23.42 -11.84
C ALA A 214 -34.85 -22.14 -11.18
N ALA A 215 -34.98 -21.06 -11.95
CA ALA A 215 -35.35 -19.74 -11.44
C ALA A 215 -36.66 -19.22 -12.03
N ARG A 216 -37.50 -18.55 -11.22
CA ARG A 216 -38.70 -17.85 -11.71
C ARG A 216 -38.35 -16.53 -12.38
N ALA A 217 -37.33 -15.84 -11.87
CA ALA A 217 -36.76 -14.63 -12.46
C ALA A 217 -35.23 -14.68 -12.45
N VAL A 218 -34.61 -13.97 -13.39
CA VAL A 218 -33.15 -13.79 -13.48
C VAL A 218 -32.84 -12.30 -13.50
N VAL A 219 -31.90 -11.86 -12.65
CA VAL A 219 -31.31 -10.52 -12.74
C VAL A 219 -29.92 -10.64 -13.34
N ASN A 220 -29.77 -10.18 -14.57
CA ASN A 220 -28.52 -10.17 -15.31
C ASN A 220 -27.70 -8.93 -14.95
N ALA A 221 -26.73 -9.10 -14.04
CA ALA A 221 -25.79 -8.07 -13.59
C ALA A 221 -24.34 -8.45 -13.92
N ALA A 222 -24.12 -9.21 -15.01
CA ALA A 222 -22.85 -9.82 -15.39
C ALA A 222 -21.80 -8.85 -15.97
N GLY A 223 -22.00 -7.53 -15.80
CA GLY A 223 -21.06 -6.49 -16.23
C GLY A 223 -20.75 -6.58 -17.72
N VAL A 224 -19.46 -6.73 -18.08
CA VAL A 224 -19.02 -6.82 -19.47
C VAL A 224 -19.54 -8.07 -20.21
N PHE A 225 -20.04 -9.07 -19.48
CA PHE A 225 -20.61 -10.32 -20.04
C PHE A 225 -22.15 -10.31 -20.08
N ALA A 226 -22.81 -9.20 -19.71
CA ALA A 226 -24.27 -9.16 -19.63
C ALA A 226 -24.96 -9.34 -21.00
N ASP A 227 -24.30 -8.94 -22.09
CA ASP A 227 -24.76 -9.17 -23.46
C ASP A 227 -24.85 -10.66 -23.81
N GLU A 228 -23.89 -11.48 -23.40
CA GLU A 228 -23.88 -12.92 -23.66
C GLU A 228 -25.11 -13.61 -23.07
N LEU A 229 -25.49 -13.26 -21.84
CA LEU A 229 -26.66 -13.82 -21.16
C LEU A 229 -27.98 -13.31 -21.77
N ASN A 230 -28.07 -12.02 -22.09
CA ASN A 230 -29.24 -11.47 -22.76
C ASN A 230 -29.47 -12.15 -24.13
N ASN A 231 -28.41 -12.28 -24.91
CA ASN A 231 -28.48 -12.80 -26.29
C ASN A 231 -28.84 -14.28 -26.35
N ALA A 232 -28.68 -15.01 -25.24
CA ALA A 232 -29.11 -16.40 -25.12
C ALA A 232 -30.64 -16.54 -24.99
N VAL A 233 -31.37 -15.51 -24.53
CA VAL A 233 -32.80 -15.61 -24.20
C VAL A 233 -33.71 -14.61 -24.93
N SER A 234 -33.17 -13.51 -25.48
CA SER A 234 -33.93 -12.46 -26.15
C SER A 234 -33.44 -12.22 -27.58
N ALA A 235 -34.37 -12.04 -28.53
CA ALA A 235 -34.17 -11.61 -29.90
C ALA A 235 -33.55 -10.20 -30.01
N HIS A 236 -33.76 -9.34 -29.01
CA HIS A 236 -33.14 -8.02 -28.91
C HIS A 236 -31.68 -8.17 -28.48
N ARG A 237 -30.80 -8.36 -29.46
CA ARG A 237 -29.37 -8.59 -29.21
C ARG A 237 -28.69 -7.32 -28.68
N LEU A 238 -27.90 -7.49 -27.62
CA LEU A 238 -27.01 -6.49 -27.06
C LEU A 238 -25.58 -6.76 -27.50
N ARG A 239 -24.78 -5.69 -27.58
CA ARG A 239 -23.34 -5.77 -27.82
C ARG A 239 -22.61 -4.84 -26.85
N ILE A 240 -21.76 -5.42 -26.00
CA ILE A 240 -20.94 -4.65 -25.06
C ILE A 240 -19.51 -4.53 -25.59
N ALA A 241 -19.05 -3.29 -25.77
CA ALA A 241 -17.66 -2.97 -26.05
C ALA A 241 -16.90 -2.77 -24.72
N ALA A 242 -16.00 -3.70 -24.39
CA ALA A 242 -15.17 -3.58 -23.21
C ALA A 242 -14.17 -2.42 -23.38
N ARG A 243 -14.19 -1.46 -22.46
CA ARG A 243 -13.29 -0.30 -22.51
C ARG A 243 -12.41 -0.23 -21.28
N ARG A 244 -11.11 -0.44 -21.46
CA ARG A 244 -10.10 -0.40 -20.40
C ARG A 244 -9.78 1.04 -20.00
N GLY A 245 -9.78 1.28 -18.71
CA GLY A 245 -9.24 2.50 -18.10
C GLY A 245 -8.19 2.15 -17.07
N GLU A 246 -7.02 2.76 -17.20
CA GLU A 246 -5.83 2.53 -16.38
C GLU A 246 -5.62 3.71 -15.43
N TYR A 247 -5.17 3.44 -14.21
CA TYR A 247 -5.05 4.43 -13.14
C TYR A 247 -3.72 4.34 -12.41
N CYS A 248 -3.28 5.49 -11.89
CA CYS A 248 -2.13 5.66 -11.01
C CYS A 248 -2.62 6.10 -9.62
N LEU A 249 -2.28 5.36 -8.56
CA LEU A 249 -2.64 5.64 -7.18
C LEU A 249 -1.40 6.08 -6.39
N TYR A 250 -1.50 7.20 -5.70
CA TYR A 250 -0.45 7.80 -4.88
C TYR A 250 -0.67 7.56 -3.39
N ASP A 251 0.42 7.64 -2.64
CA ASP A 251 0.43 7.56 -1.18
C ASP A 251 -0.45 8.63 -0.52
N THR A 252 -0.83 8.42 0.74
CA THR A 252 -1.68 9.34 1.50
C THR A 252 -1.03 10.71 1.74
N GLU A 253 0.30 10.79 1.67
CA GLU A 253 1.05 12.06 1.69
C GLU A 253 0.64 13.02 0.56
N TYR A 254 0.14 12.50 -0.56
CA TYR A 254 -0.29 13.29 -1.72
C TYR A 254 -1.78 13.65 -1.69
N GLY A 255 -2.57 13.02 -0.81
CA GLY A 255 -4.01 13.28 -0.68
C GLY A 255 -4.36 14.75 -0.44
N PRO A 256 -3.71 15.45 0.51
CA PRO A 256 -3.98 16.86 0.81
C PRO A 256 -3.72 17.85 -0.33
N LEU A 257 -3.11 17.41 -1.45
CA LEU A 257 -2.86 18.29 -2.61
C LEU A 257 -4.15 18.70 -3.33
N PHE A 258 -5.17 17.84 -3.31
CA PHE A 258 -6.47 18.13 -3.94
C PHE A 258 -7.61 17.77 -3.00
N SER A 259 -8.52 18.71 -2.79
CA SER A 259 -9.66 18.50 -1.90
C SER A 259 -10.91 18.00 -2.63
N ARG A 260 -11.05 18.32 -3.92
CA ARG A 260 -12.19 17.96 -4.80
C ARG A 260 -11.82 16.88 -5.81
N THR A 261 -12.86 16.29 -6.39
CA THR A 261 -12.75 15.48 -7.61
C THR A 261 -12.59 16.44 -8.80
N VAL A 262 -11.40 16.50 -9.40
CA VAL A 262 -11.06 17.45 -10.47
C VAL A 262 -11.04 16.77 -11.84
N PHE A 263 -11.89 17.24 -12.75
CA PHE A 263 -12.00 16.78 -14.12
C PHE A 263 -11.45 17.82 -15.11
N GLN A 264 -11.03 17.35 -16.28
CA GLN A 264 -10.82 18.22 -17.43
C GLN A 264 -12.11 18.33 -18.24
N ALA A 265 -12.47 19.54 -18.68
CA ALA A 265 -13.64 19.75 -19.53
C ALA A 265 -13.55 18.91 -20.81
N PRO A 266 -14.67 18.31 -21.28
CA PRO A 266 -14.69 17.58 -22.53
C PRO A 266 -14.32 18.51 -23.70
N SER A 267 -13.43 18.05 -24.57
CA SER A 267 -13.04 18.71 -25.82
C SER A 267 -13.19 17.78 -27.02
N SER A 268 -12.86 18.27 -28.22
CA SER A 268 -12.72 17.44 -29.42
C SER A 268 -11.79 16.22 -29.26
N ALA A 269 -10.87 16.24 -28.28
CA ALA A 269 -9.97 15.13 -27.97
C ALA A 269 -10.57 14.09 -26.98
N GLY A 270 -11.81 14.27 -26.51
CA GLY A 270 -12.51 13.36 -25.61
C GLY A 270 -12.64 13.85 -24.16
N LYS A 271 -13.03 12.94 -23.26
CA LYS A 271 -13.08 13.18 -21.80
C LYS A 271 -11.66 13.03 -21.24
N GLY A 272 -11.14 14.07 -20.60
CA GLY A 272 -9.76 14.08 -20.11
C GLY A 272 -9.54 13.29 -18.82
N VAL A 273 -8.28 13.21 -18.39
CA VAL A 273 -7.85 12.53 -17.16
C VAL A 273 -8.25 13.34 -15.94
N LEU A 274 -8.78 12.67 -14.91
CA LEU A 274 -9.15 13.29 -13.64
C LEU A 274 -8.08 13.09 -12.57
N VAL A 275 -8.10 13.97 -11.58
CA VAL A 275 -7.32 13.89 -10.34
C VAL A 275 -8.33 13.94 -9.19
N THR A 276 -8.33 12.93 -8.32
CA THR A 276 -9.31 12.86 -7.21
C THR A 276 -8.67 12.32 -5.95
N PRO A 277 -8.97 12.88 -4.77
CA PRO A 277 -8.71 12.19 -3.53
C PRO A 277 -9.61 10.93 -3.43
N THR A 278 -9.18 9.97 -2.63
CA THR A 278 -10.02 8.85 -2.18
C THR A 278 -10.54 9.13 -0.77
N VAL A 279 -11.61 8.44 -0.35
CA VAL A 279 -12.13 8.52 1.04
C VAL A 279 -11.09 8.10 2.09
N HIS A 280 -10.04 7.42 1.63
CA HIS A 280 -8.95 6.87 2.41
C HIS A 280 -7.72 7.78 2.48
N GLY A 281 -7.79 8.97 1.89
CA GLY A 281 -6.74 9.98 1.91
C GLY A 281 -5.66 9.81 0.83
N ASN A 282 -5.79 8.85 -0.09
CA ASN A 282 -4.87 8.72 -1.24
C ASN A 282 -5.25 9.72 -2.34
N LEU A 283 -4.35 9.92 -3.32
CA LEU A 283 -4.65 10.63 -4.56
C LEU A 283 -4.68 9.65 -5.75
N LEU A 284 -5.74 9.69 -6.55
CA LEU A 284 -5.93 8.85 -7.73
C LEU A 284 -5.89 9.71 -9.00
N VAL A 285 -5.11 9.28 -9.98
CA VAL A 285 -4.98 9.92 -11.29
C VAL A 285 -5.34 8.92 -12.38
N GLY A 286 -6.22 9.32 -13.29
CA GLY A 286 -6.66 8.48 -14.41
C GLY A 286 -8.07 8.83 -14.85
N PRO A 287 -8.71 8.00 -15.65
CA PRO A 287 -8.10 6.95 -16.46
C PRO A 287 -7.88 7.38 -17.90
N ASN A 288 -7.12 6.57 -18.64
CA ASN A 288 -7.26 6.54 -20.09
C ASN A 288 -8.56 5.78 -20.51
N ALA A 289 -8.79 5.62 -21.82
CA ALA A 289 -9.99 4.94 -22.31
C ALA A 289 -9.73 4.21 -23.65
N VAL A 290 -9.29 2.96 -23.57
CA VAL A 290 -8.90 2.13 -24.73
C VAL A 290 -9.87 0.96 -24.88
N GLU A 291 -10.47 0.79 -26.06
CA GLU A 291 -11.32 -0.37 -26.36
C GLU A 291 -10.48 -1.66 -26.38
N GLN A 292 -11.06 -2.75 -25.88
CA GLN A 292 -10.41 -4.05 -25.77
C GLN A 292 -11.21 -5.12 -26.48
N ALA A 293 -10.50 -6.04 -27.15
CA ALA A 293 -11.10 -7.24 -27.69
C ALA A 293 -11.45 -8.25 -26.59
N SER A 294 -10.62 -8.33 -25.54
CA SER A 294 -10.84 -9.21 -24.40
C SER A 294 -11.71 -8.54 -23.33
N LYS A 295 -12.70 -9.30 -22.82
CA LYS A 295 -13.53 -8.93 -21.66
C LYS A 295 -12.89 -9.31 -20.31
N THR A 296 -11.70 -9.92 -20.31
CA THR A 296 -10.99 -10.37 -19.09
C THR A 296 -9.63 -9.72 -18.88
N ASP A 297 -9.08 -9.02 -19.89
CA ASP A 297 -7.75 -8.40 -19.77
C ASP A 297 -7.77 -7.14 -18.90
N LEU A 298 -7.29 -7.28 -17.67
CA LEU A 298 -7.13 -6.22 -16.67
C LEU A 298 -5.68 -5.74 -16.54
N SER A 299 -4.80 -6.09 -17.49
CA SER A 299 -3.41 -5.65 -17.46
C SER A 299 -3.28 -4.16 -17.77
N THR A 300 -2.28 -3.50 -17.17
CA THR A 300 -1.87 -2.15 -17.56
C THR A 300 -0.77 -2.19 -18.62
N SER A 301 -0.60 -1.12 -19.38
CA SER A 301 0.49 -0.93 -20.34
C SER A 301 1.35 0.27 -19.96
N ALA A 302 2.65 0.22 -20.28
CA ALA A 302 3.55 1.34 -20.02
C ALA A 302 3.10 2.62 -20.76
N GLU A 303 2.60 2.46 -21.98
CA GLU A 303 2.03 3.55 -22.78
C GLU A 303 0.77 4.15 -22.14
N GLY A 304 -0.14 3.31 -21.63
CA GLY A 304 -1.36 3.74 -20.99
C GLY A 304 -1.10 4.52 -19.70
N LEU A 305 -0.19 4.02 -18.86
CA LEU A 305 0.23 4.71 -17.64
C LEU A 305 0.95 6.05 -17.94
N ARG A 306 1.81 6.08 -18.96
CA ARG A 306 2.46 7.33 -19.42
C ARG A 306 1.43 8.34 -19.92
N PHE A 307 0.48 7.91 -20.75
CA PHE A 307 -0.60 8.76 -21.24
C PHE A 307 -1.40 9.37 -20.08
N VAL A 308 -1.70 8.59 -19.04
CA VAL A 308 -2.40 9.07 -17.84
C VAL A 308 -1.63 10.20 -17.17
N LEU A 309 -0.34 10.00 -16.92
CA LEU A 309 0.51 11.00 -16.27
C LEU A 309 0.69 12.25 -17.14
N ASP A 310 0.96 12.09 -18.44
CA ASP A 310 1.16 13.22 -19.35
C ASP A 310 -0.12 14.04 -19.54
N SER A 311 -1.27 13.39 -19.63
CA SER A 311 -2.57 14.08 -19.71
C SER A 311 -2.91 14.80 -18.40
N ALA A 312 -2.53 14.23 -17.25
CA ALA A 312 -2.78 14.85 -15.95
C ALA A 312 -1.98 16.14 -15.74
N LYS A 313 -0.85 16.36 -16.42
CA LYS A 313 -0.05 17.60 -16.35
C LYS A 313 -0.84 18.86 -16.67
N LYS A 314 -1.89 18.73 -17.48
CA LYS A 314 -2.82 19.84 -17.77
C LYS A 314 -3.56 20.30 -16.50
N THR A 315 -3.91 19.38 -15.62
CA THR A 315 -4.57 19.64 -14.33
C THR A 315 -3.57 19.94 -13.22
N TRP A 316 -2.54 19.10 -13.07
CA TRP A 316 -1.54 19.14 -12.01
C TRP A 316 -0.14 19.11 -12.65
N PRO A 317 0.52 20.27 -12.85
CA PRO A 317 1.79 20.34 -13.58
C PRO A 317 2.92 19.50 -12.97
N ASP A 318 2.94 19.33 -11.64
CA ASP A 318 4.00 18.61 -10.91
C ASP A 318 3.78 17.09 -10.84
N VAL A 319 2.74 16.57 -11.50
CA VAL A 319 2.45 15.12 -11.53
C VAL A 319 3.66 14.34 -12.07
N SER A 320 4.05 13.27 -11.36
CA SER A 320 5.17 12.41 -11.72
C SER A 320 4.99 11.01 -11.14
N ALA A 321 5.81 10.03 -11.53
CA ALA A 321 5.75 8.69 -10.94
C ALA A 321 6.17 8.66 -9.44
N ARG A 322 6.73 9.75 -8.90
CA ARG A 322 7.13 9.83 -7.49
C ARG A 322 5.91 9.81 -6.59
N GLY A 323 5.94 8.94 -5.57
CA GLY A 323 4.84 8.81 -4.61
C GLY A 323 3.73 7.87 -5.05
N MET A 324 3.82 7.29 -6.26
CA MET A 324 2.92 6.23 -6.68
C MET A 324 3.14 4.98 -5.82
N ILE A 325 2.04 4.40 -5.35
CA ILE A 325 2.06 3.16 -4.57
C ILE A 325 1.42 2.01 -5.35
N ALA A 326 0.50 2.28 -6.28
CA ALA A 326 -0.11 1.26 -7.13
C ALA A 326 -0.52 1.79 -8.51
N ASN A 327 -0.68 0.88 -9.47
CA ASN A 327 -1.43 1.13 -10.69
C ASN A 327 -2.29 -0.10 -11.03
N PHE A 328 -3.44 0.13 -11.67
CA PHE A 328 -4.43 -0.90 -11.99
C PHE A 328 -5.29 -0.49 -13.19
N ALA A 329 -6.02 -1.45 -13.76
CA ALA A 329 -6.97 -1.20 -14.83
C ALA A 329 -8.35 -1.81 -14.53
N GLY A 330 -9.39 -1.22 -15.10
CA GLY A 330 -10.76 -1.72 -15.07
C GLY A 330 -11.40 -1.71 -16.46
N LEU A 331 -12.31 -2.64 -16.71
CA LEU A 331 -13.07 -2.74 -17.96
C LEU A 331 -14.48 -2.20 -17.76
N ARG A 332 -14.86 -1.20 -18.54
CA ARG A 332 -16.22 -0.64 -18.57
C ARG A 332 -17.09 -1.42 -19.57
N ALA A 333 -18.32 -1.70 -19.16
CA ALA A 333 -19.32 -2.36 -19.99
C ALA A 333 -20.09 -1.32 -20.83
N ARG A 334 -19.47 -0.77 -21.86
CA ARG A 334 -20.10 0.26 -22.69
C ARG A 334 -21.03 -0.39 -23.72
N CYS A 335 -22.23 0.16 -23.90
CA CYS A 335 -23.08 -0.24 -25.03
C CYS A 335 -22.38 0.14 -26.34
N ALA A 336 -22.32 -0.79 -27.28
CA ALA A 336 -21.66 -0.55 -28.56
C ALA A 336 -22.58 0.13 -29.60
N ASP A 337 -23.89 0.10 -29.36
CA ASP A 337 -24.94 0.60 -30.26
C ASP A 337 -25.61 1.90 -29.75
N GLY A 338 -25.15 2.44 -28.62
CA GLY A 338 -25.66 3.67 -28.00
C GLY A 338 -24.85 4.06 -26.76
N ASP A 339 -25.14 5.20 -26.12
CA ASP A 339 -24.48 5.64 -24.89
C ASP A 339 -25.45 5.73 -23.70
N ASP A 340 -26.26 4.68 -23.50
CA ASP A 340 -27.22 4.58 -22.40
C ASP A 340 -27.19 3.19 -21.73
N PHE A 341 -27.77 3.09 -20.54
CA PHE A 341 -27.98 1.84 -19.82
C PHE A 341 -29.08 0.99 -20.48
N VAL A 342 -29.06 -0.31 -20.21
CA VAL A 342 -30.15 -1.24 -20.54
C VAL A 342 -30.65 -1.84 -19.23
N ILE A 343 -31.77 -1.30 -18.73
CA ILE A 343 -32.36 -1.64 -17.42
C ILE A 343 -33.77 -2.18 -17.62
N GLY A 344 -34.06 -3.32 -16.99
CA GLY A 344 -35.39 -3.93 -16.99
C GLY A 344 -35.51 -5.15 -17.91
N GLU A 345 -36.74 -5.54 -18.18
CA GLU A 345 -37.10 -6.75 -18.93
C GLU A 345 -37.13 -6.47 -20.45
N PRO A 346 -36.53 -7.31 -21.31
CA PRO A 346 -36.79 -7.24 -22.73
C PRO A 346 -38.17 -7.84 -23.03
N ASP A 347 -38.93 -7.21 -23.92
CA ASP A 347 -40.33 -7.54 -24.21
C ASP A 347 -40.59 -9.02 -24.54
N ASP A 348 -39.58 -9.70 -25.09
CA ASP A 348 -39.68 -11.08 -25.55
C ASP A 348 -39.07 -12.14 -24.60
N ALA A 349 -38.46 -11.74 -23.48
CA ALA A 349 -37.93 -12.66 -22.47
C ALA A 349 -38.46 -12.35 -21.05
N PRO A 350 -39.74 -12.65 -20.78
CA PRO A 350 -40.35 -12.31 -19.51
C PRO A 350 -39.80 -13.11 -18.32
N GLY A 351 -39.41 -12.38 -17.28
CA GLY A 351 -38.73 -12.83 -16.06
C GLY A 351 -37.22 -12.60 -16.10
N PHE A 352 -36.66 -12.05 -17.18
CA PHE A 352 -35.23 -11.78 -17.33
C PHE A 352 -34.95 -10.26 -17.28
N PHE A 353 -34.39 -9.78 -16.18
CA PHE A 353 -34.14 -8.36 -15.93
C PHE A 353 -32.67 -8.02 -16.18
N ASN A 354 -32.41 -7.16 -17.17
CA ASN A 354 -31.07 -6.64 -17.44
C ASN A 354 -30.71 -5.50 -16.50
N ILE A 355 -29.47 -5.54 -16.01
CA ILE A 355 -28.68 -4.38 -15.58
C ILE A 355 -27.42 -4.41 -16.44
N ALA A 356 -27.60 -4.11 -17.73
CA ALA A 356 -26.58 -4.24 -18.76
C ALA A 356 -26.12 -2.88 -19.29
N CYS A 357 -24.99 -2.88 -20.01
CA CYS A 357 -24.34 -1.65 -20.48
C CYS A 357 -24.05 -0.65 -19.35
N PHE A 358 -23.83 -1.18 -18.14
CA PHE A 358 -23.78 -0.43 -16.88
C PHE A 358 -22.38 0.13 -16.61
N ASP A 359 -21.91 0.99 -17.52
CA ASP A 359 -20.67 1.76 -17.37
C ASP A 359 -20.89 3.05 -16.56
N SER A 360 -19.97 4.02 -16.59
CA SER A 360 -20.10 5.28 -15.85
C SER A 360 -21.36 6.06 -16.29
N PRO A 361 -22.23 6.51 -15.37
CA PRO A 361 -22.08 6.64 -13.90
C PRO A 361 -22.69 5.49 -13.06
N GLY A 362 -22.52 4.23 -13.47
CA GLY A 362 -23.21 3.05 -12.92
C GLY A 362 -23.01 2.83 -11.42
N LEU A 363 -21.85 3.14 -10.85
CA LEU A 363 -21.66 3.13 -9.39
C LEU A 363 -22.65 4.05 -8.68
N THR A 364 -22.79 5.29 -9.17
CA THR A 364 -23.73 6.28 -8.63
C THR A 364 -25.18 5.85 -8.83
N SER A 365 -25.48 5.23 -9.96
CA SER A 365 -26.83 4.78 -10.33
C SER A 365 -27.28 3.48 -9.65
N ALA A 366 -26.35 2.71 -9.09
CA ALA A 366 -26.62 1.37 -8.55
C ALA A 366 -27.72 1.33 -7.46
N PRO A 367 -27.84 2.30 -6.53
CA PRO A 367 -28.95 2.33 -5.58
C PRO A 367 -30.33 2.42 -6.23
N ALA A 368 -30.51 3.41 -7.13
CA ALA A 368 -31.79 3.66 -7.77
C ALA A 368 -32.18 2.53 -8.74
N VAL A 369 -31.23 2.00 -9.49
CA VAL A 369 -31.45 0.86 -10.40
C VAL A 369 -31.83 -0.40 -9.62
N ALA A 370 -31.17 -0.66 -8.49
CA ALA A 370 -31.49 -1.82 -7.66
C ALA A 370 -32.92 -1.77 -7.10
N GLU A 371 -33.36 -0.60 -6.59
CA GLU A 371 -34.73 -0.43 -6.11
C GLU A 371 -35.77 -0.60 -7.23
N HIS A 372 -35.47 -0.07 -8.42
CA HIS A 372 -36.33 -0.20 -9.59
C HIS A 372 -36.48 -1.66 -10.04
N VAL A 373 -35.37 -2.38 -10.21
CA VAL A 373 -35.38 -3.79 -10.66
C VAL A 373 -35.99 -4.70 -9.59
N ALA A 374 -35.65 -4.53 -8.32
CA ALA A 374 -36.21 -5.36 -7.25
C ALA A 374 -37.73 -5.19 -7.12
N ARG A 375 -38.24 -3.96 -7.28
CA ARG A 375 -39.69 -3.71 -7.28
C ARG A 375 -40.38 -4.41 -8.46
N ALA A 376 -39.82 -4.28 -9.67
CA ALA A 376 -40.40 -4.94 -10.85
C ALA A 376 -40.42 -6.47 -10.71
N VAL A 377 -39.35 -7.07 -10.17
CA VAL A 377 -39.29 -8.50 -9.86
C VAL A 377 -40.34 -8.88 -8.81
N ALA A 378 -40.43 -8.14 -7.72
CA ALA A 378 -41.39 -8.42 -6.64
C ALA A 378 -42.85 -8.34 -7.12
N GLU A 379 -43.18 -7.31 -7.89
CA GLU A 379 -44.50 -7.13 -8.51
C GLU A 379 -44.84 -8.30 -9.46
N GLN A 380 -43.90 -8.70 -10.32
CA GLN A 380 -44.11 -9.80 -11.26
C GLN A 380 -44.27 -11.16 -10.57
N LEU A 381 -43.58 -11.37 -9.44
CA LEU A 381 -43.64 -12.61 -8.69
C LEU A 381 -44.73 -12.65 -7.61
N GLY A 382 -45.43 -11.53 -7.37
CA GLY A 382 -46.42 -11.39 -6.30
C GLY A 382 -45.77 -11.54 -4.92
N ALA A 383 -44.58 -10.97 -4.72
CA ALA A 383 -43.79 -11.15 -3.51
C ALA A 383 -44.28 -10.22 -2.39
N GLU A 384 -44.47 -10.79 -1.20
CA GLU A 384 -44.80 -10.01 -0.01
C GLU A 384 -43.56 -9.33 0.60
N PRO A 385 -43.69 -8.16 1.24
CA PRO A 385 -42.60 -7.53 1.97
C PRO A 385 -42.00 -8.45 3.06
N ASN A 386 -40.68 -8.35 3.24
CA ASN A 386 -39.96 -9.01 4.32
C ASN A 386 -39.86 -8.07 5.54
N GLU A 387 -40.76 -8.25 6.50
CA GLU A 387 -40.77 -7.47 7.74
C GLU A 387 -39.51 -7.65 8.61
N ALA A 388 -38.73 -8.73 8.39
CA ALA A 388 -37.48 -8.97 9.09
C ALA A 388 -36.30 -8.19 8.49
N PHE A 389 -36.47 -7.50 7.36
CA PHE A 389 -35.40 -6.75 6.72
C PHE A 389 -34.95 -5.56 7.58
N GLN A 390 -33.68 -5.55 7.94
CA GLN A 390 -33.03 -4.46 8.65
C GLN A 390 -32.27 -3.58 7.66
N ALA A 391 -32.79 -2.37 7.43
CA ALA A 391 -32.17 -1.43 6.50
C ALA A 391 -30.82 -0.91 6.98
N ARG A 392 -30.65 -0.76 8.30
CA ARG A 392 -29.42 -0.30 8.95
C ARG A 392 -28.51 -1.47 9.28
N ARG A 393 -27.23 -1.33 8.96
CA ARG A 393 -26.13 -2.22 9.36
C ARG A 393 -25.23 -1.46 10.33
N GLU A 394 -24.82 -2.11 11.41
CA GLU A 394 -23.86 -1.53 12.33
C GLU A 394 -22.48 -1.45 11.66
N ARG A 395 -21.90 -0.23 11.58
CA ARG A 395 -20.54 -0.02 11.11
C ARG A 395 -19.59 -0.25 12.28
N CYS A 396 -18.71 -1.23 12.16
CA CYS A 396 -17.52 -1.27 13.01
C CYS A 396 -16.58 -0.14 12.55
N LYS A 397 -16.35 0.85 13.40
CA LYS A 397 -15.43 1.94 13.11
C LYS A 397 -14.00 1.35 12.99
N PRO A 398 -13.26 1.62 11.89
CA PRO A 398 -11.89 1.15 11.75
C PRO A 398 -10.99 1.68 12.87
N PHE A 399 -10.03 0.87 13.33
CA PHE A 399 -9.15 1.26 14.44
C PHE A 399 -8.36 2.55 14.16
N ALA A 400 -7.97 2.75 12.91
CA ALA A 400 -7.32 3.97 12.41
C ALA A 400 -8.15 5.25 12.61
N GLU A 401 -9.48 5.13 12.66
CA GLU A 401 -10.41 6.25 12.84
C GLU A 401 -10.80 6.46 14.31
N CYS A 402 -10.52 5.49 15.19
CA CYS A 402 -10.89 5.55 16.60
C CYS A 402 -10.03 6.57 17.37
N ASP A 403 -10.65 7.34 18.24
CA ASP A 403 -9.95 8.13 19.26
C ASP A 403 -9.36 7.23 20.37
N GLU A 404 -8.57 7.80 21.27
CA GLU A 404 -7.88 7.02 22.30
C GLU A 404 -8.84 6.27 23.24
N ALA A 405 -9.95 6.88 23.61
CA ALA A 405 -10.92 6.27 24.52
C ALA A 405 -11.71 5.15 23.81
N GLU A 406 -12.02 5.33 22.52
CA GLU A 406 -12.59 4.28 21.67
C GLU A 406 -11.62 3.11 21.50
N ARG A 407 -10.32 3.38 21.27
CA ARG A 407 -9.28 2.34 21.18
C ARG A 407 -9.15 1.57 22.48
N GLU A 408 -9.12 2.26 23.63
CA GLU A 408 -9.06 1.62 24.95
C GLU A 408 -10.25 0.69 25.20
N ARG A 409 -11.48 1.15 24.94
CA ARG A 409 -12.70 0.32 25.07
C ARG A 409 -12.68 -0.88 24.13
N ALA A 410 -12.19 -0.73 22.91
CA ALA A 410 -12.09 -1.82 21.95
C ALA A 410 -11.10 -2.90 22.44
N ILE A 411 -9.93 -2.49 22.94
CA ILE A 411 -8.90 -3.40 23.48
C ILE A 411 -9.39 -4.10 24.75
N GLU A 412 -10.08 -3.40 25.64
CA GLU A 412 -10.68 -4.00 26.84
C GLU A 412 -11.71 -5.08 26.49
N ALA A 413 -12.51 -4.84 25.44
CA ALA A 413 -13.50 -5.80 24.97
C ALA A 413 -12.86 -7.02 24.26
N ASP A 414 -11.81 -6.79 23.47
CA ASP A 414 -11.05 -7.83 22.78
C ASP A 414 -9.58 -7.42 22.62
N PRO A 415 -8.64 -8.09 23.34
CA PRO A 415 -7.20 -7.79 23.29
C PRO A 415 -6.59 -7.79 21.87
N ARG A 416 -7.22 -8.44 20.89
CA ARG A 416 -6.75 -8.46 19.49
C ARG A 416 -6.80 -7.08 18.82
N TRP A 417 -7.60 -6.14 19.34
CA TRP A 417 -7.57 -4.74 18.89
C TRP A 417 -6.23 -4.06 19.20
N GLY A 418 -5.50 -4.54 20.20
CA GLY A 418 -4.19 -4.02 20.57
C GLY A 418 -3.07 -4.45 19.62
N HIS A 419 -3.30 -5.47 18.80
CA HIS A 419 -2.29 -6.00 17.89
C HIS A 419 -2.45 -5.41 16.49
N ILE A 420 -1.68 -4.38 16.17
CA ILE A 420 -1.64 -3.78 14.82
C ILE A 420 -0.83 -4.68 13.86
N VAL A 421 -1.54 -5.35 12.96
CA VAL A 421 -0.93 -6.24 11.95
C VAL A 421 -0.49 -5.45 10.71
N CYS A 422 -1.32 -4.53 10.20
CA CYS A 422 -0.96 -3.69 9.06
C CYS A 422 -0.65 -2.27 9.48
N ARG A 423 0.63 -1.95 9.69
CA ARG A 423 1.01 -0.61 10.16
C ARG A 423 0.68 0.53 9.19
N CYS A 424 0.78 0.32 7.87
CA CYS A 424 0.48 1.39 6.91
C CYS A 424 -0.97 1.89 6.98
N CYS A 425 -1.89 1.05 7.43
CA CYS A 425 -3.32 1.32 7.44
C CYS A 425 -3.92 1.21 8.85
N GLU A 426 -3.07 1.03 9.87
CA GLU A 426 -3.44 0.78 11.28
C GLU A 426 -4.51 -0.30 11.47
N VAL A 427 -4.43 -1.39 10.69
CA VAL A 427 -5.39 -2.51 10.78
C VAL A 427 -4.94 -3.51 11.83
N THR A 428 -5.85 -3.86 12.72
CA THR A 428 -5.67 -4.74 13.86
C THR A 428 -5.97 -6.20 13.52
N GLU A 429 -5.50 -7.12 14.38
CA GLU A 429 -5.87 -8.53 14.29
C GLU A 429 -7.38 -8.73 14.47
N ALA A 430 -8.03 -7.97 15.35
CA ALA A 430 -9.48 -8.05 15.57
C ALA A 430 -10.27 -7.78 14.29
N GLU A 431 -9.89 -6.75 13.52
CA GLU A 431 -10.54 -6.42 12.24
C GLU A 431 -10.37 -7.53 11.20
N LEU A 432 -9.20 -8.16 11.13
CA LEU A 432 -8.95 -9.30 10.24
C LEU A 432 -9.80 -10.52 10.63
N VAL A 433 -9.86 -10.83 11.92
CA VAL A 433 -10.64 -11.97 12.42
C VAL A 433 -12.15 -11.71 12.25
N ALA A 434 -12.63 -10.50 12.52
CA ALA A 434 -14.02 -10.13 12.28
C ALA A 434 -14.40 -10.30 10.79
N ALA A 435 -13.53 -9.89 9.87
CA ALA A 435 -13.74 -10.07 8.44
C ALA A 435 -13.77 -11.55 8.01
N LEU A 436 -12.95 -12.41 8.64
CA LEU A 436 -12.92 -13.85 8.38
C LEU A 436 -14.20 -14.57 8.82
N HIS A 437 -14.81 -14.12 9.90
CA HIS A 437 -16.06 -14.68 10.45
C HIS A 437 -17.32 -13.91 10.00
N GLY A 438 -17.18 -13.05 8.97
CA GLY A 438 -18.30 -12.32 8.38
C GLY A 438 -19.30 -13.22 7.65
N PRO A 439 -20.45 -12.66 7.22
CA PRO A 439 -21.53 -13.45 6.60
C PRO A 439 -21.17 -14.00 5.21
N LEU A 440 -20.13 -13.45 4.57
CA LEU A 440 -19.60 -13.94 3.31
C LEU A 440 -18.22 -14.55 3.53
N PRO A 441 -17.92 -15.73 2.95
CA PRO A 441 -16.62 -16.38 3.11
C PRO A 441 -15.49 -15.53 2.51
N VAL A 442 -14.33 -15.58 3.15
CA VAL A 442 -13.08 -14.99 2.65
C VAL A 442 -12.28 -16.08 1.96
N LEU A 443 -12.17 -16.01 0.63
CA LEU A 443 -11.48 -17.02 -0.18
C LEU A 443 -10.09 -16.56 -0.69
N SER A 444 -9.67 -15.33 -0.39
CA SER A 444 -8.34 -14.84 -0.77
C SER A 444 -7.81 -13.75 0.16
N LEU A 445 -6.49 -13.51 0.14
CA LEU A 445 -5.90 -12.37 0.87
C LEU A 445 -6.44 -11.02 0.38
N ASP A 446 -6.69 -10.85 -0.92
CA ASP A 446 -7.29 -9.62 -1.43
C ASP A 446 -8.75 -9.44 -0.94
N ALA A 447 -9.48 -10.51 -0.65
CA ALA A 447 -10.80 -10.39 -0.03
C ALA A 447 -10.71 -9.72 1.36
N LEU A 448 -9.68 -10.04 2.16
CA LEU A 448 -9.40 -9.33 3.42
C LEU A 448 -8.93 -7.90 3.19
N LYS A 449 -8.10 -7.69 2.16
CA LYS A 449 -7.63 -6.35 1.76
C LYS A 449 -8.80 -5.40 1.53
N TRP A 450 -9.84 -5.83 0.82
CA TRP A 450 -10.98 -4.97 0.51
C TRP A 450 -11.96 -4.81 1.67
N ARG A 451 -12.01 -5.77 2.60
CA ARG A 451 -12.84 -5.70 3.83
C ARG A 451 -12.22 -4.81 4.92
N THR A 452 -10.90 -4.77 5.01
CA THR A 452 -10.18 -4.19 6.17
C THR A 452 -9.16 -3.12 5.81
N ARG A 453 -8.84 -2.95 4.52
CA ARG A 453 -7.72 -2.16 4.00
C ARG A 453 -6.31 -2.68 4.30
N ALA A 454 -6.16 -3.82 4.97
CA ALA A 454 -4.84 -4.40 5.17
C ALA A 454 -4.10 -4.59 3.83
N MET A 455 -2.81 -4.28 3.76
CA MET A 455 -1.99 -4.30 2.53
C MET A 455 -2.32 -3.23 1.48
N MET A 456 -3.18 -2.23 1.77
CA MET A 456 -3.49 -1.14 0.81
C MET A 456 -2.54 0.06 0.89
N GLY A 457 -1.68 0.16 1.91
CA GLY A 457 -0.72 1.26 2.03
C GLY A 457 0.61 1.02 1.29
N ARG A 458 1.56 1.94 1.49
CA ARG A 458 2.85 2.06 0.76
C ARG A 458 3.61 0.76 0.47
N CYS A 459 3.60 -0.20 1.40
CA CYS A 459 4.35 -1.46 1.25
C CYS A 459 3.61 -2.56 0.49
N HIS A 460 2.32 -2.39 0.18
CA HIS A 460 1.49 -3.38 -0.53
C HIS A 460 1.51 -4.80 0.05
N GLY A 461 1.64 -4.92 1.37
CA GLY A 461 1.70 -6.20 2.07
C GLY A 461 3.09 -6.80 2.19
N GLY A 462 4.16 -6.10 1.79
CA GLY A 462 5.54 -6.56 1.94
C GLY A 462 5.97 -6.88 3.38
N PHE A 463 5.23 -6.39 4.39
CA PHE A 463 5.48 -6.69 5.81
C PHE A 463 4.37 -7.51 6.46
N CYS A 464 3.11 -7.10 6.28
CA CYS A 464 1.99 -7.73 6.99
C CYS A 464 1.46 -9.00 6.33
N SER A 465 1.72 -9.25 5.04
CA SER A 465 1.13 -10.42 4.35
C SER A 465 1.52 -11.79 4.95
N PRO A 466 2.76 -12.02 5.42
CA PRO A 466 3.10 -13.29 6.08
C PRO A 466 2.34 -13.48 7.40
N GLU A 467 2.15 -12.41 8.16
CA GLU A 467 1.41 -12.46 9.43
C GLU A 467 -0.10 -12.64 9.20
N ILE A 468 -0.67 -11.96 8.21
CA ILE A 468 -2.07 -12.15 7.80
C ILE A 468 -2.29 -13.60 7.34
N ALA A 469 -1.39 -14.16 6.54
CA ALA A 469 -1.51 -15.56 6.09
C ALA A 469 -1.47 -16.55 7.27
N ARG A 470 -0.66 -16.27 8.29
CA ARG A 470 -0.60 -17.04 9.54
C ARG A 470 -1.92 -16.95 10.31
N ILE A 471 -2.49 -15.75 10.44
CA ILE A 471 -3.81 -15.53 11.07
C ILE A 471 -4.90 -16.28 10.30
N VAL A 472 -4.92 -16.20 8.96
CA VAL A 472 -5.89 -16.94 8.15
C VAL A 472 -5.79 -18.45 8.38
N ALA A 473 -4.58 -19.01 8.40
CA ALA A 473 -4.38 -20.43 8.64
C ALA A 473 -4.83 -20.85 10.04
N ARG A 474 -4.61 -20.00 11.05
CA ARG A 474 -5.07 -20.22 12.43
C ARG A 474 -6.61 -20.25 12.51
N GLU A 475 -7.26 -19.28 11.87
CA GLU A 475 -8.72 -19.11 11.98
C GLU A 475 -9.52 -20.06 11.06
N THR A 476 -8.96 -20.43 9.90
CA THR A 476 -9.71 -21.17 8.86
C THR A 476 -9.13 -22.55 8.55
N GLY A 477 -7.93 -22.86 9.04
CA GLY A 477 -7.20 -24.09 8.70
C GLY A 477 -6.56 -24.07 7.30
N VAL A 478 -6.70 -22.99 6.52
CA VAL A 478 -6.18 -22.90 5.16
C VAL A 478 -4.74 -22.37 5.16
N ALA A 479 -3.79 -23.21 4.74
CA ALA A 479 -2.38 -22.85 4.66
C ALA A 479 -2.08 -21.89 3.47
N PRO A 480 -0.96 -21.13 3.50
CA PRO A 480 -0.63 -20.12 2.49
C PRO A 480 -0.45 -20.65 1.05
N ASP A 481 -0.22 -21.94 0.87
CA ASP A 481 -0.12 -22.61 -0.43
C ASP A 481 -1.48 -23.09 -0.99
N ALA A 482 -2.53 -23.06 -0.18
CA ALA A 482 -3.92 -23.26 -0.59
C ALA A 482 -4.74 -21.96 -0.55
N LEU A 483 -4.27 -20.95 0.20
CA LEU A 483 -4.89 -19.63 0.27
C LEU A 483 -4.57 -18.84 -1.01
N ASP A 484 -5.59 -18.42 -1.75
CA ASP A 484 -5.40 -17.57 -2.91
C ASP A 484 -5.00 -16.14 -2.51
N LYS A 485 -4.14 -15.51 -3.31
CA LYS A 485 -3.81 -14.09 -3.13
C LYS A 485 -4.92 -13.19 -3.66
N ARG A 486 -5.49 -13.52 -4.83
CA ARG A 486 -6.45 -12.66 -5.53
C ARG A 486 -7.50 -13.38 -6.37
N LEU A 487 -7.12 -14.30 -7.24
CA LEU A 487 -8.04 -15.07 -8.11
C LEU A 487 -8.03 -16.55 -7.71
N ALA A 488 -9.04 -17.32 -8.11
CA ALA A 488 -9.01 -18.77 -7.91
C ALA A 488 -7.74 -19.39 -8.51
N GLY A 489 -7.03 -20.22 -7.74
CA GLY A 489 -5.81 -20.89 -8.20
C GLY A 489 -4.57 -19.97 -8.24
N SER A 490 -4.56 -18.91 -7.43
CA SER A 490 -3.44 -17.98 -7.26
C SER A 490 -2.83 -18.07 -5.86
N PRO A 491 -2.30 -19.23 -5.43
CA PRO A 491 -1.85 -19.40 -4.05
C PRO A 491 -0.78 -18.36 -3.68
N VAL A 492 -0.77 -17.95 -2.41
CA VAL A 492 0.16 -16.93 -1.90
C VAL A 492 1.60 -17.41 -2.08
N VAL A 493 1.91 -18.63 -1.66
CA VAL A 493 3.22 -19.28 -1.84
C VAL A 493 3.08 -20.56 -2.67
N ALA A 494 4.16 -21.09 -3.23
CA ALA A 494 4.08 -22.34 -3.99
C ALA A 494 3.95 -23.59 -3.13
N THR A 495 4.52 -23.59 -1.92
CA THR A 495 4.48 -24.74 -1.01
C THR A 495 4.63 -24.27 0.43
N ALA A 496 3.76 -24.74 1.32
CA ALA A 496 3.91 -24.59 2.77
C ALA A 496 4.43 -25.91 3.37
N ARG A 497 5.05 -25.83 4.55
CA ARG A 497 5.45 -27.03 5.29
C ARG A 497 4.24 -27.88 5.69
N PRO A 498 4.39 -29.21 5.79
CA PRO A 498 3.38 -30.07 6.41
C PRO A 498 3.03 -29.60 7.82
N GLY A 499 1.74 -29.64 8.17
CA GLY A 499 1.24 -29.22 9.49
C GLY A 499 1.25 -27.70 9.73
N TYR A 500 1.36 -26.87 8.68
CA TYR A 500 1.41 -25.41 8.83
C TYR A 500 0.25 -24.85 9.67
N ALA A 501 -1.00 -25.22 9.34
CA ALA A 501 -2.19 -24.71 10.03
C ALA A 501 -2.23 -25.14 11.51
N GLU A 502 -1.82 -26.36 11.82
CA GLU A 502 -1.72 -26.86 13.20
C GLU A 502 -0.69 -26.06 14.01
N LEU A 503 0.48 -25.78 13.42
CA LEU A 503 1.52 -24.96 14.04
C LEU A 503 1.10 -23.50 14.24
N ALA A 504 0.35 -22.94 13.28
CA ALA A 504 -0.24 -21.61 13.41
C ALA A 504 -1.30 -21.58 14.53
N GLY A 505 -2.11 -22.64 14.64
CA GLY A 505 -3.11 -22.87 15.68
C GLY A 505 -2.54 -23.03 17.09
N ALA A 506 -1.48 -23.82 17.24
CA ALA A 506 -0.84 -24.11 18.51
C ALA A 506 -0.09 -22.91 19.13
N GLY A 507 -0.04 -21.77 18.44
CA GLY A 507 0.81 -20.65 18.83
C GLY A 507 2.31 -20.96 18.73
N ALA A 508 2.72 -22.13 18.25
CA ALA A 508 4.12 -22.56 18.15
C ALA A 508 4.93 -21.76 17.10
N LEU A 509 4.24 -21.04 16.20
CA LEU A 509 4.83 -20.06 15.27
C LEU A 509 4.73 -18.61 15.77
N ALA A 510 3.95 -18.35 16.82
CA ALA A 510 4.06 -17.11 17.57
C ALA A 510 5.22 -17.30 18.54
N ALA A 511 6.16 -16.35 18.61
CA ALA A 511 7.16 -16.39 19.68
C ALA A 511 6.43 -16.54 21.02
N GLU A 512 6.94 -17.40 21.90
CA GLU A 512 6.38 -17.63 23.24
C GLU A 512 5.99 -16.29 23.86
N ARG A 513 4.72 -16.16 24.29
CA ARG A 513 4.19 -14.97 24.95
C ARG A 513 4.92 -14.79 26.29
N GLY A 514 6.09 -14.15 26.23
CA GLY A 514 6.84 -13.74 27.40
C GLY A 514 6.00 -12.72 28.15
N GLY A 515 5.34 -13.17 29.22
CA GLY A 515 4.51 -12.34 30.09
C GLY A 515 5.34 -11.35 30.90
N ALA A 516 5.91 -10.34 30.24
CA ALA A 516 6.32 -9.13 30.92
C ALA A 516 5.03 -8.39 31.33
N GLU A 517 4.78 -8.25 32.64
CA GLU A 517 3.76 -7.32 33.13
C GLU A 517 4.01 -5.94 32.47
N ALA A 518 2.95 -5.25 32.02
CA ALA A 518 3.11 -3.85 31.62
C ALA A 518 3.76 -3.10 32.80
N PRO A 519 4.79 -2.27 32.56
CA PRO A 519 5.43 -1.51 33.62
C PRO A 519 4.34 -0.68 34.32
N LYS A 520 4.02 -1.04 35.57
CA LYS A 520 2.96 -0.40 36.35
C LYS A 520 3.18 1.10 36.33
N GLY A 521 2.18 1.83 35.84
CA GLY A 521 2.22 3.28 35.58
C GLY A 521 3.07 4.03 36.59
N ALA A 522 4.33 4.28 36.21
CA ALA A 522 5.21 5.09 37.05
C ALA A 522 4.65 6.50 36.98
N ARG A 523 4.34 7.08 38.15
CA ARG A 523 3.99 8.50 38.28
C ARG A 523 5.12 9.41 37.76
N GLU A 524 6.33 8.89 37.62
CA GLU A 524 7.52 9.59 37.13
C GLU A 524 7.81 9.25 35.66
N PRO A 525 8.13 10.25 34.83
CA PRO A 525 8.50 10.04 33.43
C PRO A 525 9.77 9.20 33.31
N TYR A 526 9.87 8.43 32.23
CA TYR A 526 11.15 7.83 31.84
C TYR A 526 12.14 8.92 31.44
N ASP A 527 13.43 8.66 31.60
CA ASP A 527 14.44 9.57 31.08
C ASP A 527 14.51 9.44 29.56
N VAL A 528 14.52 8.21 29.05
CA VAL A 528 14.57 7.93 27.61
C VAL A 528 13.55 6.86 27.22
N ALA A 529 12.72 7.14 26.22
CA ALA A 529 11.94 6.12 25.52
C ALA A 529 12.59 5.80 24.18
N VAL A 530 12.77 4.53 23.85
CA VAL A 530 13.33 4.06 22.57
C VAL A 530 12.25 3.33 21.79
N VAL A 531 12.01 3.77 20.56
CA VAL A 531 10.99 3.21 19.67
C VAL A 531 11.65 2.36 18.60
N GLY A 532 11.46 1.04 18.69
CA GLY A 532 12.01 0.03 17.79
C GLY A 532 13.07 -0.83 18.48
N GLY A 533 12.82 -2.13 18.59
CA GLY A 533 13.67 -3.16 19.19
C GLY A 533 14.55 -3.90 18.18
N GLY A 534 14.90 -3.27 17.06
CA GLY A 534 15.97 -3.73 16.18
C GLY A 534 17.36 -3.43 16.76
N ALA A 535 18.43 -3.80 16.03
CA ALA A 535 19.80 -3.62 16.52
C ALA A 535 20.15 -2.19 16.97
N ALA A 536 19.76 -1.18 16.20
CA ALA A 536 20.01 0.23 16.55
C ALA A 536 19.29 0.64 17.85
N GLY A 537 18.04 0.20 18.04
CA GLY A 537 17.27 0.58 19.22
C GLY A 537 17.66 -0.20 20.46
N ILE A 538 18.03 -1.48 20.36
CA ILE A 538 18.61 -2.23 21.47
C ILE A 538 19.92 -1.55 21.91
N ALA A 539 20.79 -1.21 20.96
CA ALA A 539 22.05 -0.54 21.26
C ALA A 539 21.84 0.87 21.86
N ALA A 540 20.83 1.62 21.39
CA ALA A 540 20.43 2.90 21.98
C ALA A 540 19.95 2.76 23.42
N ALA A 541 19.08 1.77 23.70
CA ALA A 541 18.55 1.53 25.03
C ALA A 541 19.66 1.16 26.02
N GLN A 542 20.56 0.25 25.63
CA GLN A 542 21.73 -0.11 26.44
C GLN A 542 22.64 1.10 26.70
N ALA A 543 22.95 1.89 25.68
CA ALA A 543 23.83 3.05 25.83
C ALA A 543 23.21 4.13 26.75
N ALA A 544 21.90 4.37 26.64
CA ALA A 544 21.19 5.26 27.55
C ALA A 544 21.22 4.74 29.00
N ALA A 545 20.94 3.44 29.20
CA ALA A 545 20.97 2.82 30.53
C ALA A 545 22.35 2.90 31.19
N ARG A 546 23.42 2.68 30.43
CA ARG A 546 24.81 2.81 30.92
C ARG A 546 25.20 4.23 31.31
N GLN A 547 24.49 5.25 30.82
CA GLN A 547 24.61 6.64 31.26
C GLN A 547 23.79 6.94 32.54
N GLY A 548 23.15 5.92 33.11
CA GLY A 548 22.32 6.03 34.31
C GLY A 548 20.86 6.42 34.06
N ALA A 549 20.41 6.43 32.79
CA ALA A 549 19.02 6.73 32.45
C ALA A 549 18.08 5.56 32.76
N ARG A 550 16.88 5.88 33.23
CA ARG A 550 15.76 4.94 33.24
C ARG A 550 15.13 4.91 31.84
N VAL A 551 15.14 3.73 31.22
CA VAL A 551 14.81 3.56 29.80
C VAL A 551 13.56 2.72 29.61
N LEU A 552 12.70 3.11 28.67
CA LEU A 552 11.62 2.27 28.14
C LEU A 552 11.92 1.93 26.68
N LEU A 553 12.07 0.64 26.34
CA LEU A 553 12.20 0.17 24.96
C LEU A 553 10.87 -0.43 24.48
N LEU A 554 10.30 0.11 23.40
CA LEU A 554 9.05 -0.39 22.81
C LEU A 554 9.31 -1.04 21.43
N ASP A 555 8.75 -2.21 21.19
CA ASP A 555 8.73 -2.84 19.86
C ASP A 555 7.38 -3.50 19.58
N ARG A 556 6.92 -3.41 18.33
CA ARG A 556 5.63 -3.96 17.90
C ARG A 556 5.61 -5.48 17.83
N GLU A 557 6.78 -6.11 17.67
CA GLU A 557 6.90 -7.56 17.58
C GLU A 557 7.17 -8.14 18.98
N GLU A 558 6.62 -9.32 19.25
CA GLU A 558 6.80 -10.03 20.54
C GLU A 558 8.27 -10.42 20.79
N LYS A 559 9.04 -10.65 19.72
CA LYS A 559 10.46 -10.98 19.79
C LYS A 559 11.28 -9.84 19.21
N LEU A 560 12.21 -9.30 20.01
CA LEU A 560 13.16 -8.27 19.59
C LEU A 560 14.12 -8.79 18.50
N GLY A 561 14.88 -7.86 17.89
CA GLY A 561 15.88 -8.13 16.86
C GLY A 561 15.49 -7.68 15.46
N GLY A 562 14.25 -7.22 15.26
CA GLY A 562 13.74 -6.73 13.97
C GLY A 562 14.03 -7.69 12.81
N ILE A 563 14.49 -7.16 11.67
CA ILE A 563 14.75 -7.94 10.45
C ILE A 563 15.84 -9.02 10.62
N LEU A 564 16.71 -8.90 11.64
CA LEU A 564 17.81 -9.86 11.83
C LEU A 564 17.31 -11.27 12.12
N LYS A 565 16.12 -11.40 12.72
CA LYS A 565 15.48 -12.70 13.03
C LYS A 565 15.30 -13.58 11.80
N GLN A 566 15.14 -12.97 10.62
CA GLN A 566 14.96 -13.67 9.35
C GLN A 566 16.25 -13.78 8.53
N CYS A 567 17.35 -13.11 8.94
CA CYS A 567 18.65 -13.12 8.25
C CYS A 567 19.50 -14.35 8.58
N VAL A 568 19.07 -15.51 8.11
CA VAL A 568 19.77 -16.80 8.25
C VAL A 568 20.94 -16.92 7.25
N HIS A 569 21.91 -16.02 7.41
CA HIS A 569 23.19 -16.01 6.71
C HIS A 569 24.23 -15.26 7.55
N ASN A 570 25.50 -15.52 7.29
CA ASN A 570 26.66 -14.89 7.92
C ASN A 570 26.95 -13.47 7.37
N GLY A 571 27.87 -12.76 8.01
CA GLY A 571 28.28 -11.40 7.66
C GLY A 571 27.95 -10.32 8.70
N PHE A 572 27.50 -10.72 9.89
CA PHE A 572 27.15 -9.81 10.98
C PHE A 572 28.19 -9.90 12.12
N GLY A 573 28.41 -8.81 12.86
CA GLY A 573 29.14 -8.83 14.14
C GLY A 573 30.67 -8.73 14.06
N LEU A 574 31.25 -8.64 12.85
CA LEU A 574 32.70 -8.58 12.68
C LEU A 574 33.32 -7.33 13.31
N HIS A 575 32.67 -6.17 13.20
CA HIS A 575 33.20 -4.92 13.75
C HIS A 575 32.87 -4.74 15.22
N ARG A 576 31.70 -5.23 15.64
CA ARG A 576 31.19 -5.06 16.99
C ARG A 576 31.66 -6.13 17.97
N PHE A 577 31.66 -7.40 17.55
CA PHE A 577 31.97 -8.55 18.40
C PHE A 577 33.28 -9.25 18.02
N GLY A 578 33.92 -8.86 16.91
CA GLY A 578 35.16 -9.48 16.44
C GLY A 578 34.98 -10.92 15.96
N VAL A 579 33.74 -11.36 15.72
CA VAL A 579 33.40 -12.70 15.24
C VAL A 579 32.32 -12.64 14.18
N GLU A 580 32.33 -13.60 13.26
CA GLU A 580 31.32 -13.70 12.21
C GLU A 580 30.07 -14.43 12.74
N LEU A 581 28.93 -13.76 12.68
CA LEU A 581 27.63 -14.25 13.16
C LEU A 581 26.59 -14.24 12.05
N THR A 582 25.54 -15.04 12.26
CA THR A 582 24.27 -14.87 11.57
C THR A 582 23.44 -13.73 12.16
N GLY A 583 22.41 -13.28 11.44
CA GLY A 583 21.48 -12.26 11.93
C GLY A 583 20.83 -12.64 13.27
N PRO A 584 20.23 -13.83 13.41
CA PRO A 584 19.64 -14.28 14.67
C PRO A 584 20.65 -14.36 15.83
N GLU A 585 21.89 -14.80 15.57
CA GLU A 585 22.94 -14.85 16.59
C GLU A 585 23.37 -13.45 17.04
N TYR A 586 23.52 -12.51 16.09
CA TYR A 586 23.79 -11.10 16.41
C TYR A 586 22.68 -10.53 17.29
N ALA A 587 21.42 -10.72 16.88
CA ALA A 587 20.27 -10.23 17.63
C ALA A 587 20.20 -10.85 19.03
N GLN A 588 20.43 -12.16 19.16
CA GLN A 588 20.39 -12.82 20.46
C GLN A 588 21.46 -12.28 21.41
N ARG A 589 22.68 -12.02 20.93
CA ARG A 589 23.74 -11.43 21.76
C ARG A 589 23.38 -10.02 22.25
N GLU A 590 22.79 -9.20 21.39
CA GLU A 590 22.28 -7.87 21.78
C GLU A 590 21.16 -7.99 22.82
N ILE A 591 20.24 -8.94 22.65
CA ILE A 591 19.14 -9.18 23.58
C ILE A 591 19.66 -9.68 24.93
N ASP A 592 20.61 -10.61 24.94
CA ASP A 592 21.22 -11.12 26.18
C ASP A 592 21.95 -10.00 26.94
N ALA A 593 22.68 -9.14 26.21
CA ALA A 593 23.32 -7.96 26.79
C ALA A 593 22.30 -6.93 27.31
N LEU A 594 21.17 -6.75 26.61
CA LEU A 594 20.09 -5.87 27.05
C LEU A 594 19.43 -6.39 28.34
N ALA A 595 19.19 -7.70 28.42
CA ALA A 595 18.58 -8.34 29.60
C ALA A 595 19.42 -8.20 30.87
N ALA A 596 20.73 -7.93 30.74
CA ALA A 596 21.62 -7.63 31.85
C ALA A 596 21.48 -6.19 32.38
N GLU A 597 20.83 -5.28 31.63
CA GLU A 597 20.63 -3.88 32.00
C GLU A 597 19.32 -3.70 32.80
N SER A 598 19.40 -3.70 34.13
CA SER A 598 18.22 -3.59 35.00
C SER A 598 17.46 -2.25 34.92
N ALA A 599 18.03 -1.24 34.24
CA ALA A 599 17.43 0.08 34.06
C ALA A 599 16.57 0.20 32.79
N VAL A 600 16.46 -0.87 32.00
CA VAL A 600 15.65 -0.90 30.78
C VAL A 600 14.38 -1.72 30.99
N ASP A 601 13.24 -1.05 30.98
CA ASP A 601 11.93 -1.68 30.86
C ASP A 601 11.65 -1.99 29.38
N VAL A 602 11.36 -3.26 29.05
CA VAL A 602 11.09 -3.69 27.67
C VAL A 602 9.60 -3.99 27.50
N LEU A 603 8.97 -3.27 26.56
CA LEU A 603 7.59 -3.47 26.14
C LEU A 603 7.53 -4.03 24.71
N ALA A 604 7.68 -5.35 24.60
CA ALA A 604 7.46 -6.07 23.34
C ALA A 604 5.95 -6.23 23.04
N GLY A 605 5.62 -6.46 21.77
CA GLY A 605 4.24 -6.55 21.30
C GLY A 605 3.47 -5.22 21.28
N ALA A 606 4.14 -4.09 21.54
CA ALA A 606 3.53 -2.77 21.65
C ALA A 606 3.82 -1.88 20.45
N SER A 607 2.77 -1.51 19.72
CA SER A 607 2.86 -0.63 18.57
C SER A 607 2.77 0.83 18.99
N VAL A 608 3.88 1.55 18.92
CA VAL A 608 3.90 3.02 19.12
C VAL A 608 3.17 3.71 17.98
N THR A 609 2.03 4.34 18.22
CA THR A 609 1.20 5.00 17.18
C THR A 609 1.68 6.42 16.89
N SER A 610 2.04 7.17 17.92
CA SER A 610 2.45 8.58 17.81
C SER A 610 3.37 8.99 18.97
N VAL A 611 4.08 10.10 18.77
CA VAL A 611 4.84 10.81 19.80
C VAL A 611 4.35 12.26 19.79
N ASP A 612 3.81 12.73 20.91
CA ASP A 612 3.37 14.11 21.11
C ASP A 612 4.45 14.88 21.90
N PRO A 613 5.05 15.95 21.31
CA PRO A 613 6.02 16.78 22.01
C PRO A 613 5.40 17.72 23.08
N GLY A 614 4.07 17.74 23.24
CA GLY A 614 3.37 18.63 24.18
C GLY A 614 3.03 20.00 23.56
N ARG A 615 2.31 20.85 24.31
CA ARG A 615 1.95 22.21 23.87
C ARG A 615 3.09 23.18 24.16
N PRO A 616 3.25 24.25 23.35
CA PRO A 616 4.22 25.31 23.63
C PRO A 616 4.07 25.95 25.02
N ASP A 617 2.85 25.94 25.57
CA ASP A 617 2.50 26.54 26.86
C ASP A 617 2.80 25.62 28.06
N ASP A 618 3.16 24.35 27.83
CA ASP A 618 3.43 23.36 28.90
C ASP A 618 4.77 23.60 29.63
N GLY A 619 5.54 24.60 29.16
CA GLY A 619 6.84 25.00 29.70
C GLY A 619 8.01 24.24 29.06
N ALA A 620 9.17 24.89 28.96
CA ALA A 620 10.40 24.24 28.53
C ALA A 620 10.75 23.09 29.48
N GLY A 621 11.04 21.91 28.92
CA GLY A 621 11.38 20.70 29.69
C GLY A 621 10.20 19.79 30.07
N ALA A 622 8.98 20.06 29.55
CA ALA A 622 7.87 19.13 29.68
C ALA A 622 8.20 17.78 28.98
N PRO A 623 7.88 16.63 29.60
CA PRO A 623 8.15 15.33 29.00
C PRO A 623 7.26 15.09 27.77
N LEU A 624 7.83 14.49 26.73
CA LEU A 624 7.11 13.99 25.57
C LEU A 624 6.17 12.85 25.97
N THR A 625 5.07 12.70 25.24
CA THR A 625 4.14 11.58 25.42
C THR A 625 4.24 10.60 24.26
N VAL A 626 4.60 9.36 24.56
CA VAL A 626 4.68 8.25 23.60
C VAL A 626 3.40 7.43 23.71
N HIS A 627 2.58 7.46 22.66
CA HIS A 627 1.34 6.70 22.59
C HIS A 627 1.60 5.33 21.97
N ALA A 628 1.19 4.27 22.64
CA ALA A 628 1.34 2.90 22.17
C ALA A 628 0.09 2.06 22.44
N VAL A 629 -0.11 1.03 21.65
CA VAL A 629 -1.19 0.06 21.85
C VAL A 629 -0.63 -1.35 21.86
N ASP A 630 -1.18 -2.19 22.74
CA ASP A 630 -0.91 -3.63 22.79
C ASP A 630 -2.13 -4.38 23.35
N ALA A 631 -2.02 -5.70 23.48
CA ALA A 631 -3.10 -6.54 24.00
C ALA A 631 -3.55 -6.22 25.45
N ARG A 632 -2.81 -5.39 26.18
CA ARG A 632 -3.09 -4.98 27.57
C ARG A 632 -3.82 -3.65 27.64
N GLY A 633 -3.81 -2.84 26.57
CA GLY A 633 -4.51 -1.56 26.53
C GLY A 633 -3.89 -0.54 25.57
N ALA A 634 -4.47 0.66 25.58
CA ALA A 634 -3.84 1.86 25.05
C ALA A 634 -3.00 2.51 26.16
N HIS A 635 -1.79 2.94 25.84
CA HIS A 635 -0.80 3.44 26.79
C HIS A 635 -0.29 4.80 26.37
N ALA A 636 -0.11 5.69 27.35
CA ALA A 636 0.54 6.98 27.19
C ALA A 636 1.74 7.06 28.15
N TYR A 637 2.95 6.85 27.64
CA TYR A 637 4.18 6.87 28.42
C TYR A 637 4.84 8.25 28.34
N ARG A 638 5.17 8.85 29.48
CA ARG A 638 5.92 10.11 29.52
C ARG A 638 7.43 9.84 29.49
N ALA A 639 8.15 10.57 28.65
CA ALA A 639 9.61 10.48 28.57
C ALA A 639 10.25 11.86 28.37
N ARG A 640 11.40 12.11 29.00
CA ARG A 640 12.14 13.38 28.80
C ARG A 640 12.82 13.45 27.43
N SER A 641 13.24 12.30 26.91
CA SER A 641 13.78 12.15 25.55
C SER A 641 13.17 10.93 24.85
N VAL A 642 13.09 10.97 23.52
CA VAL A 642 12.67 9.85 22.67
C VAL A 642 13.73 9.56 21.61
N VAL A 643 14.12 8.29 21.44
CA VAL A 643 14.97 7.82 20.33
C VAL A 643 14.13 7.02 19.34
N LEU A 644 14.07 7.49 18.09
CA LEU A 644 13.37 6.84 17.00
C LEU A 644 14.32 5.91 16.24
N ALA A 645 14.18 4.60 16.46
CA ALA A 645 14.94 3.51 15.85
C ALA A 645 14.01 2.58 15.04
N THR A 646 13.02 3.16 14.36
CA THR A 646 11.90 2.48 13.67
C THR A 646 12.28 1.69 12.43
N GLY A 647 13.53 1.80 11.97
CA GLY A 647 14.07 1.04 10.83
C GLY A 647 13.58 1.54 9.47
N SER A 648 13.52 0.62 8.50
CA SER A 648 13.15 0.93 7.12
C SER A 648 12.28 -0.17 6.51
N ARG A 649 11.65 0.16 5.37
CA ARG A 649 10.76 -0.71 4.61
C ARG A 649 11.21 -0.84 3.16
N GLU A 650 10.93 -1.97 2.54
CA GLU A 650 11.24 -2.19 1.13
C GLU A 650 10.26 -1.45 0.23
N ARG A 651 10.76 -1.02 -0.94
CA ARG A 651 9.88 -0.52 -2.00
C ARG A 651 9.09 -1.67 -2.62
N GLY A 652 7.77 -1.58 -2.54
CA GLY A 652 6.84 -2.55 -3.12
C GLY A 652 6.67 -2.39 -4.64
N LEU A 653 5.94 -3.32 -5.26
CA LEU A 653 5.71 -3.37 -6.71
C LEU A 653 5.23 -2.04 -7.31
N GLY A 654 4.26 -1.37 -6.68
CA GLY A 654 3.69 -0.18 -7.32
C GLY A 654 4.54 1.09 -7.18
N ALA A 655 5.56 1.10 -6.31
CA ALA A 655 6.60 2.14 -6.33
C ALA A 655 7.48 2.07 -7.60
N LEU A 656 7.50 0.90 -8.28
CA LEU A 656 8.20 0.70 -9.54
C LEU A 656 7.32 1.01 -10.75
N ASN A 657 6.02 1.27 -10.54
CA ASN A 657 5.04 1.53 -11.57
C ASN A 657 5.08 0.52 -12.75
N MET A 658 5.38 -0.76 -12.46
CA MET A 658 5.47 -1.79 -13.50
C MET A 658 4.12 -2.01 -14.18
N ALA A 659 4.16 -2.18 -15.51
CA ALA A 659 2.98 -2.51 -16.31
C ALA A 659 2.62 -4.00 -16.18
N GLY A 660 1.49 -4.37 -16.78
CA GLY A 660 1.07 -5.76 -16.96
C GLY A 660 0.03 -6.24 -15.95
N ALA A 661 -0.02 -7.55 -15.77
CA ALA A 661 -0.96 -8.21 -14.87
C ALA A 661 -0.64 -7.93 -13.39
N ARG A 662 -1.54 -8.35 -12.49
CA ARG A 662 -1.37 -8.23 -11.02
C ARG A 662 -1.48 -9.60 -10.36
N PRO A 663 -0.55 -10.52 -10.65
CA PRO A 663 -0.64 -11.89 -10.16
C PRO A 663 -0.11 -12.05 -8.72
N SER A 664 -0.35 -13.22 -8.13
CA SER A 664 0.42 -13.75 -7.00
C SER A 664 1.83 -14.14 -7.44
N GLY A 665 2.74 -14.41 -6.49
CA GLY A 665 4.14 -14.72 -6.79
C GLY A 665 5.06 -13.51 -6.88
N VAL A 666 4.61 -12.30 -6.55
CA VAL A 666 5.48 -11.12 -6.46
C VAL A 666 5.72 -10.76 -4.99
N PHE A 667 6.97 -10.74 -4.56
CA PHE A 667 7.35 -10.53 -3.17
C PHE A 667 8.40 -9.43 -3.03
N SER A 668 8.38 -8.71 -1.90
CA SER A 668 9.61 -8.06 -1.45
C SER A 668 10.60 -9.12 -0.94
N ALA A 669 11.88 -8.79 -0.86
CA ALA A 669 12.87 -9.71 -0.32
C ALA A 669 12.55 -10.10 1.13
N GLY A 670 12.13 -9.15 1.95
CA GLY A 670 11.77 -9.33 3.35
C GLY A 670 10.56 -10.23 3.55
N SER A 671 9.49 -10.07 2.75
CA SER A 671 8.33 -10.97 2.81
C SER A 671 8.67 -12.39 2.38
N ALA A 672 9.42 -12.55 1.28
CA ALA A 672 9.89 -13.86 0.82
C ALA A 672 10.76 -14.55 1.88
N GLN A 673 11.64 -13.78 2.53
CA GLN A 673 12.52 -14.25 3.58
C GLN A 673 11.75 -14.62 4.85
N ASN A 674 10.70 -13.88 5.22
CA ASN A 674 9.83 -14.22 6.35
C ASN A 674 9.10 -15.56 6.10
N PHE A 675 8.41 -15.70 4.97
CA PHE A 675 7.74 -16.94 4.59
C PHE A 675 8.71 -18.13 4.63
N MET A 676 9.89 -17.98 4.05
CA MET A 676 10.86 -19.07 3.93
C MET A 676 11.56 -19.40 5.25
N ASN A 677 12.12 -18.41 5.93
CA ASN A 677 13.00 -18.64 7.07
C ASN A 677 12.26 -18.72 8.41
N LEU A 678 11.12 -18.04 8.56
CA LEU A 678 10.34 -18.07 9.80
C LEU A 678 9.16 -19.04 9.73
N GLN A 679 8.54 -19.17 8.56
CA GLN A 679 7.30 -19.96 8.43
C GLN A 679 7.47 -21.29 7.70
N GLY A 680 8.63 -21.54 7.09
CA GLY A 680 8.92 -22.79 6.36
C GLY A 680 8.12 -22.92 5.06
N CYS A 681 7.88 -21.82 4.36
CA CYS A 681 7.15 -21.75 3.10
C CYS A 681 8.07 -21.39 1.94
N LEU A 682 7.97 -22.08 0.81
CA LEU A 682 8.70 -21.74 -0.41
C LEU A 682 7.88 -20.74 -1.26
N PRO A 683 8.36 -19.50 -1.50
CA PRO A 683 7.60 -18.49 -2.25
C PRO A 683 7.21 -18.94 -3.67
N GLY A 684 8.16 -19.59 -4.37
CA GLY A 684 7.96 -20.17 -5.69
C GLY A 684 9.09 -21.10 -6.11
N ARG A 685 8.89 -21.75 -7.26
CA ARG A 685 9.81 -22.78 -7.77
C ARG A 685 10.79 -22.25 -8.80
N ARG A 686 10.43 -21.16 -9.50
CA ARG A 686 11.24 -20.57 -10.56
C ARG A 686 11.20 -19.05 -10.44
N ALA A 687 12.29 -18.48 -9.94
CA ALA A 687 12.36 -17.09 -9.51
C ALA A 687 13.21 -16.22 -10.43
N VAL A 688 12.75 -14.99 -10.64
CA VAL A 688 13.55 -13.87 -11.16
C VAL A 688 13.73 -12.87 -10.03
N ILE A 689 14.91 -12.29 -9.90
CA ILE A 689 15.21 -11.29 -8.88
C ILE A 689 15.49 -9.95 -9.57
N LEU A 690 14.79 -8.91 -9.13
CA LEU A 690 15.02 -7.54 -9.59
C LEU A 690 15.78 -6.75 -8.51
N GLY A 691 17.01 -6.36 -8.86
CA GLY A 691 17.95 -5.65 -8.00
C GLY A 691 19.08 -6.56 -7.52
N SER A 692 20.32 -6.11 -7.68
CA SER A 692 21.53 -6.85 -7.29
C SER A 692 22.18 -6.34 -6.00
N GLY A 693 21.44 -5.60 -5.17
CA GLY A 693 21.89 -5.27 -3.82
C GLY A 693 22.06 -6.53 -2.96
N ASP A 694 22.80 -6.43 -1.85
CA ASP A 694 23.17 -7.58 -1.02
C ASP A 694 21.98 -8.47 -0.63
N ILE A 695 20.86 -7.87 -0.25
CA ILE A 695 19.62 -8.59 0.09
C ILE A 695 19.15 -9.46 -1.09
N GLY A 696 19.10 -8.91 -2.30
CA GLY A 696 18.70 -9.63 -3.51
C GLY A 696 19.64 -10.78 -3.85
N LEU A 697 20.96 -10.54 -3.75
CA LEU A 697 21.98 -11.58 -3.97
C LEU A 697 21.84 -12.72 -2.96
N ILE A 698 21.73 -12.40 -1.68
CA ILE A 698 21.57 -13.39 -0.60
C ILE A 698 20.28 -14.20 -0.78
N MET A 699 19.20 -13.55 -1.20
CA MET A 699 17.93 -14.23 -1.49
C MET A 699 18.02 -15.14 -2.72
N ALA A 700 18.83 -14.80 -3.73
CA ALA A 700 19.13 -15.68 -4.87
C ALA A 700 19.71 -17.01 -4.38
N ARG A 701 20.79 -16.93 -3.59
CA ARG A 701 21.41 -18.10 -2.96
C ARG A 701 20.42 -18.88 -2.11
N ARG A 702 19.64 -18.17 -1.30
CA ARG A 702 18.73 -18.81 -0.35
C ARG A 702 17.63 -19.59 -1.07
N LEU A 703 16.99 -19.00 -2.07
CA LEU A 703 16.00 -19.68 -2.92
C LEU A 703 16.60 -20.92 -3.61
N ALA A 704 17.80 -20.78 -4.20
CA ALA A 704 18.50 -21.90 -4.83
C ALA A 704 18.79 -23.03 -3.83
N SER A 705 19.27 -22.70 -2.63
CA SER A 705 19.54 -23.68 -1.55
C SER A 705 18.29 -24.41 -1.04
N GLN A 706 17.10 -23.83 -1.22
CA GLN A 706 15.81 -24.43 -0.86
C GLN A 706 15.16 -25.16 -2.05
N GLY A 707 15.86 -25.29 -3.18
CA GLY A 707 15.42 -26.06 -4.34
C GLY A 707 14.62 -25.27 -5.39
N ALA A 708 14.57 -23.95 -5.30
CA ALA A 708 14.01 -23.12 -6.38
C ALA A 708 15.06 -22.83 -7.47
N GLU A 709 14.65 -22.84 -8.74
CA GLU A 709 15.48 -22.36 -9.84
C GLU A 709 15.50 -20.83 -9.82
N VAL A 710 16.66 -20.21 -9.66
CA VAL A 710 16.81 -18.76 -9.85
C VAL A 710 17.29 -18.53 -11.28
N VAL A 711 16.36 -18.07 -12.12
CA VAL A 711 16.59 -17.90 -13.57
C VAL A 711 17.61 -16.79 -13.86
N GLY A 712 17.64 -15.76 -13.00
CA GLY A 712 18.61 -14.68 -13.08
C GLY A 712 18.33 -13.54 -12.13
N VAL A 713 19.37 -12.75 -11.88
CA VAL A 713 19.31 -11.47 -11.17
C VAL A 713 19.46 -10.35 -12.19
N HIS A 714 18.52 -9.39 -12.19
CA HIS A 714 18.52 -8.26 -13.10
C HIS A 714 18.83 -6.97 -12.35
N GLU A 715 19.84 -6.24 -12.81
CA GLU A 715 20.30 -4.97 -12.24
C GLU A 715 20.13 -3.85 -13.25
N LEU A 716 19.51 -2.76 -12.78
CA LEU A 716 19.25 -1.55 -13.55
C LEU A 716 20.56 -0.85 -13.96
N MET A 717 21.55 -0.90 -13.09
CA MET A 717 22.86 -0.28 -13.28
C MET A 717 23.80 -1.12 -14.17
N PRO A 718 24.82 -0.51 -14.81
CA PRO A 718 25.84 -1.23 -15.57
C PRO A 718 26.87 -1.96 -14.69
N HIS A 719 26.63 -2.04 -13.38
CA HIS A 719 27.48 -2.70 -12.39
C HIS A 719 26.60 -3.24 -11.25
N PRO A 720 27.02 -4.31 -10.55
CA PRO A 720 26.29 -4.80 -9.39
C PRO A 720 26.23 -3.76 -8.28
N SER A 721 25.08 -3.69 -7.62
CA SER A 721 24.87 -2.82 -6.44
C SER A 721 25.34 -3.49 -5.15
N GLY A 722 25.41 -4.82 -5.10
CA GLY A 722 25.88 -5.57 -3.92
C GLY A 722 27.41 -5.73 -3.90
N LEU A 723 27.91 -6.17 -2.75
CA LEU A 723 29.34 -6.40 -2.54
C LEU A 723 29.86 -7.51 -3.45
N ARG A 724 31.09 -7.34 -3.96
CA ARG A 724 31.72 -8.31 -4.87
C ARG A 724 31.78 -9.73 -4.27
N ARG A 725 32.02 -9.84 -2.96
CA ARG A 725 32.01 -11.14 -2.24
C ARG A 725 30.65 -11.84 -2.36
N ASN A 726 29.55 -11.09 -2.30
CA ASN A 726 28.20 -11.63 -2.37
C ASN A 726 27.85 -12.02 -3.81
N VAL A 727 28.37 -11.32 -4.82
CA VAL A 727 28.22 -11.75 -6.22
C VAL A 727 28.81 -13.14 -6.41
N VAL A 728 30.04 -13.37 -5.94
CA VAL A 728 30.70 -14.68 -6.05
C VAL A 728 29.95 -15.75 -5.25
N GLN A 729 29.77 -15.51 -3.95
CA GLN A 729 29.24 -16.52 -3.02
C GLN A 729 27.76 -16.83 -3.21
N CYS A 730 27.00 -15.91 -3.81
CA CYS A 730 25.56 -16.09 -3.99
C CYS A 730 25.17 -16.41 -5.42
N LEU A 731 25.94 -15.97 -6.42
CA LEU A 731 25.61 -16.19 -7.83
C LEU A 731 26.57 -17.15 -8.50
N ASP A 732 27.87 -16.83 -8.53
CA ASP A 732 28.87 -17.63 -9.26
C ASP A 732 28.93 -19.07 -8.72
N ASP A 733 28.99 -19.24 -7.38
CA ASP A 733 29.02 -20.54 -6.70
C ASP A 733 27.74 -21.38 -6.93
N PHE A 734 26.64 -20.72 -7.29
CA PHE A 734 25.33 -21.35 -7.54
C PHE A 734 24.95 -21.39 -9.04
N GLY A 735 25.82 -20.90 -9.93
CA GLY A 735 25.57 -20.82 -11.36
C GLY A 735 24.40 -19.90 -11.75
N ILE A 736 24.10 -18.86 -10.96
CA ILE A 736 22.98 -17.95 -11.22
C ILE A 736 23.47 -16.77 -12.07
N PRO A 737 22.86 -16.46 -13.22
CA PRO A 737 23.32 -15.37 -14.08
C PRO A 737 22.94 -13.99 -13.51
N LEU A 738 23.86 -13.03 -13.64
CA LEU A 738 23.65 -11.61 -13.36
C LEU A 738 23.55 -10.82 -14.68
N HIS A 739 22.45 -10.10 -14.86
CA HIS A 739 22.19 -9.28 -16.04
C HIS A 739 22.22 -7.79 -15.66
N LEU A 740 23.28 -7.10 -16.07
CA LEU A 740 23.46 -5.65 -15.84
C LEU A 740 22.73 -4.84 -16.92
N SER A 741 22.44 -3.57 -16.62
CA SER A 741 21.67 -2.68 -17.49
C SER A 741 20.38 -3.34 -17.99
N SER A 742 19.64 -3.99 -17.09
CA SER A 742 18.39 -4.66 -17.40
C SER A 742 17.38 -4.54 -16.26
N THR A 743 16.08 -4.43 -16.60
CA THR A 743 15.02 -4.29 -15.59
C THR A 743 13.74 -4.98 -16.04
N VAL A 744 12.90 -5.36 -15.08
CA VAL A 744 11.56 -5.90 -15.36
C VAL A 744 10.62 -4.74 -15.68
N THR A 745 9.98 -4.78 -16.84
CA THR A 745 9.10 -3.72 -17.34
C THR A 745 7.62 -4.13 -17.36
N ARG A 746 7.33 -5.44 -17.44
CA ARG A 746 5.95 -5.95 -17.49
C ARG A 746 5.81 -7.30 -16.81
N LEU A 747 4.69 -7.47 -16.09
CA LEU A 747 4.31 -8.75 -15.49
C LEU A 747 3.26 -9.47 -16.34
N GLU A 748 3.34 -10.80 -16.40
CA GLU A 748 2.38 -11.67 -17.06
C GLU A 748 1.92 -12.78 -16.12
N GLY A 749 0.60 -13.02 -16.07
CA GLY A 749 0.01 -14.07 -15.26
C GLY A 749 -1.50 -13.91 -15.11
N GLU A 750 -2.20 -15.05 -15.14
CA GLU A 750 -3.61 -15.16 -14.79
C GLU A 750 -3.69 -15.81 -13.41
N GLY A 751 -3.98 -15.01 -12.39
CA GLY A 751 -3.93 -15.47 -10.99
C GLY A 751 -2.51 -15.50 -10.43
N ARG A 752 -1.65 -16.41 -10.87
CA ARG A 752 -0.23 -16.51 -10.45
C ARG A 752 0.71 -16.06 -11.57
N LEU A 753 1.89 -15.57 -11.21
CA LEU A 753 2.91 -15.12 -12.16
C LEU A 753 3.29 -16.31 -13.05
N SER A 754 3.34 -16.08 -14.36
CA SER A 754 3.79 -17.08 -15.33
C SER A 754 5.02 -16.62 -16.11
N ALA A 755 5.23 -15.31 -16.22
CA ALA A 755 6.43 -14.72 -16.79
C ALA A 755 6.63 -13.26 -16.37
N VAL A 756 7.85 -12.79 -16.52
CA VAL A 756 8.22 -11.38 -16.52
C VAL A 756 8.81 -11.00 -17.88
N TYR A 757 8.64 -9.74 -18.25
CA TYR A 757 9.35 -9.15 -19.39
C TYR A 757 10.48 -8.29 -18.87
N VAL A 758 11.69 -8.61 -19.30
CA VAL A 758 12.90 -7.86 -18.99
C VAL A 758 13.30 -7.05 -20.21
N SER A 759 13.62 -5.77 -20.03
CA SER A 759 14.15 -4.90 -21.08
C SER A 759 15.59 -4.53 -20.78
N ARG A 760 16.37 -4.26 -21.84
CA ARG A 760 17.66 -3.57 -21.70
C ARG A 760 17.43 -2.14 -21.26
N VAL A 761 18.37 -1.58 -20.54
CA VAL A 761 18.34 -0.24 -19.95
C VAL A 761 19.50 0.56 -20.52
N ASP A 762 19.23 1.80 -20.88
CA ASP A 762 20.27 2.75 -21.25
C ASP A 762 21.05 3.16 -19.98
N PRO A 763 22.38 2.91 -19.92
CA PRO A 763 23.17 3.13 -18.72
C PRO A 763 23.34 4.62 -18.35
N GLU A 764 23.08 5.55 -19.27
CA GLU A 764 23.16 6.99 -19.02
C GLU A 764 21.83 7.55 -18.52
N THR A 765 20.73 7.18 -19.17
CA THR A 765 19.39 7.71 -18.84
C THR A 765 18.62 6.86 -17.83
N ILE A 766 19.08 5.63 -17.57
CA ILE A 766 18.42 4.63 -16.71
C ILE A 766 17.03 4.22 -17.23
N GLN A 767 16.67 4.62 -18.46
CA GLN A 767 15.39 4.28 -19.08
C GLN A 767 15.45 2.92 -19.78
N ALA A 768 14.37 2.15 -19.70
CA ALA A 768 14.21 0.94 -20.49
C ALA A 768 14.17 1.27 -21.99
N ILE A 769 14.90 0.51 -22.80
CA ILE A 769 15.00 0.68 -24.25
C ILE A 769 13.82 -0.07 -24.91
N PRO A 770 12.86 0.63 -25.55
CA PRO A 770 11.72 -0.02 -26.20
C PRO A 770 12.15 -1.01 -27.29
N GLY A 771 11.43 -2.13 -27.41
CA GLY A 771 11.71 -3.17 -28.41
C GLY A 771 12.79 -4.16 -28.00
N THR A 772 13.33 -4.06 -26.78
CA THR A 772 14.34 -4.99 -26.23
C THR A 772 13.76 -5.97 -25.23
N GLU A 773 12.43 -6.03 -25.10
CA GLU A 773 11.72 -6.86 -24.15
C GLU A 773 11.97 -8.35 -24.44
N GLN A 774 12.38 -9.09 -23.42
CA GLN A 774 12.54 -10.54 -23.43
C GLN A 774 11.62 -11.15 -22.39
N ARG A 775 10.83 -12.14 -22.82
CA ARG A 775 9.95 -12.89 -21.93
C ARG A 775 10.73 -13.99 -21.20
N ILE A 776 10.74 -13.93 -19.87
CA ILE A 776 11.33 -14.95 -19.00
C ILE A 776 10.19 -15.62 -18.23
N ALA A 777 9.96 -16.91 -18.47
CA ALA A 777 8.97 -17.66 -17.70
C ALA A 777 9.42 -17.79 -16.23
N CYS A 778 8.54 -17.57 -15.27
CA CYS A 778 8.81 -17.69 -13.85
C CYS A 778 7.50 -17.67 -13.07
N ASP A 779 7.48 -18.27 -11.89
CA ASP A 779 6.33 -18.21 -10.97
C ASP A 779 6.60 -17.30 -9.77
N THR A 780 7.79 -16.70 -9.70
CA THR A 780 8.17 -15.76 -8.65
C THR A 780 9.01 -14.60 -9.19
N LEU A 781 8.64 -13.39 -8.78
CA LEU A 781 9.46 -12.18 -8.91
C LEU A 781 9.77 -11.65 -7.51
N LEU A 782 11.04 -11.56 -7.16
CA LEU A 782 11.50 -10.98 -5.91
C LEU A 782 12.05 -9.58 -6.15
N LEU A 783 11.53 -8.61 -5.39
CA LEU A 783 11.89 -7.20 -5.50
C LEU A 783 12.91 -6.83 -4.42
N SER A 784 14.12 -6.45 -4.84
CA SER A 784 15.20 -5.92 -4.00
C SER A 784 15.69 -4.58 -4.55
N VAL A 785 14.78 -3.62 -4.67
CA VAL A 785 14.94 -2.35 -5.39
C VAL A 785 15.11 -1.12 -4.48
N GLY A 786 15.60 -1.36 -3.26
CA GLY A 786 15.91 -0.32 -2.28
C GLY A 786 14.93 -0.22 -1.11
N LEU A 787 15.38 0.47 -0.08
CA LEU A 787 14.69 0.66 1.20
C LEU A 787 14.27 2.13 1.38
N LEU A 788 13.22 2.34 2.17
CA LEU A 788 12.66 3.63 2.56
C LEU A 788 12.61 3.69 4.09
N PRO A 789 13.20 4.69 4.75
CA PRO A 789 13.07 4.86 6.20
C PRO A 789 11.60 4.89 6.68
N GLU A 790 11.33 4.30 7.84
CA GLU A 790 9.98 4.24 8.44
C GLU A 790 9.77 5.42 9.41
N ASN A 791 9.35 6.58 8.91
CA ASN A 791 9.29 7.82 9.69
C ASN A 791 7.87 8.33 10.02
N GLU A 792 6.85 7.47 10.01
CA GLU A 792 5.48 7.91 10.33
C GLU A 792 5.36 8.41 11.79
N VAL A 793 6.06 7.77 12.75
CA VAL A 793 6.12 8.26 14.14
C VAL A 793 6.90 9.58 14.23
N ALA A 794 7.99 9.72 13.48
CA ALA A 794 8.76 10.98 13.45
C ALA A 794 7.90 12.16 12.97
N LYS A 795 7.08 11.95 11.92
CA LYS A 795 6.15 12.96 11.43
C LYS A 795 5.09 13.33 12.46
N SER A 796 4.59 12.36 13.23
CA SER A 796 3.62 12.65 14.30
C SER A 796 4.19 13.59 15.37
N ALA A 797 5.50 13.51 15.61
CA ALA A 797 6.22 14.42 16.51
C ALA A 797 6.57 15.78 15.88
N GLY A 798 6.29 15.98 14.59
CA GLY A 798 6.64 17.20 13.85
C GLY A 798 8.06 17.25 13.30
N VAL A 799 8.79 16.12 13.29
CA VAL A 799 10.18 16.07 12.82
C VAL A 799 10.30 16.32 11.31
N GLY A 800 11.20 17.21 10.92
CA GLY A 800 11.54 17.47 9.53
C GLY A 800 12.31 16.31 8.88
N LEU A 801 11.93 15.92 7.66
CA LEU A 801 12.60 14.85 6.92
C LEU A 801 13.56 15.39 5.85
N ASP A 802 14.62 14.64 5.56
CA ASP A 802 15.54 14.91 4.47
C ASP A 802 14.97 14.36 3.14
N PRO A 803 14.88 15.17 2.07
CA PRO A 803 14.20 14.78 0.83
C PRO A 803 14.97 13.75 -0.01
N VAL A 804 16.26 13.51 0.29
CA VAL A 804 17.11 12.57 -0.45
C VAL A 804 17.10 11.19 0.19
N THR A 805 17.27 11.14 1.52
CA THR A 805 17.30 9.91 2.31
C THR A 805 15.90 9.44 2.70
N GLY A 806 14.95 10.36 2.89
CA GLY A 806 13.65 10.10 3.53
C GLY A 806 13.74 9.95 5.05
N GLY A 807 14.93 10.15 5.63
CA GLY A 807 15.23 10.07 7.05
C GLY A 807 14.84 11.30 7.84
N ALA A 808 14.79 11.19 9.16
CA ALA A 808 14.74 12.36 10.05
C ALA A 808 15.97 13.26 9.83
N ARG A 809 15.81 14.58 9.89
CA ARG A 809 16.95 15.50 9.92
C ARG A 809 17.54 15.51 11.31
N VAL A 810 18.87 15.42 11.40
CA VAL A 810 19.56 15.39 12.68
C VAL A 810 20.85 16.21 12.69
N ASP A 811 21.28 16.57 13.90
CA ASP A 811 22.58 17.17 14.20
C ASP A 811 23.68 16.11 14.51
N ASN A 812 24.88 16.57 14.88
CA ASN A 812 26.02 15.70 15.22
C ASN A 812 25.81 14.78 16.44
N ARG A 813 24.82 15.09 17.29
CA ARG A 813 24.39 14.27 18.42
C ARG A 813 23.18 13.40 18.09
N LEU A 814 22.74 13.43 16.83
CA LEU A 814 21.57 12.72 16.31
C LEU A 814 20.24 13.24 16.87
N ALA A 815 20.23 14.47 17.41
CA ALA A 815 19.02 15.18 17.82
C ALA A 815 18.31 15.77 16.59
N THR A 816 16.98 15.73 16.58
CA THR A 816 16.17 16.29 15.49
C THR A 816 15.90 17.79 15.68
N ASP A 817 15.11 18.37 14.78
CA ASP A 817 14.56 19.72 14.92
C ASP A 817 13.47 19.84 16.00
N VAL A 818 13.07 18.73 16.61
CA VAL A 818 12.13 18.68 17.74
C VAL A 818 12.92 18.41 19.02
N PRO A 819 12.93 19.34 20.00
CA PRO A 819 13.63 19.15 21.26
C PRO A 819 13.27 17.84 21.97
N GLY A 820 14.28 17.15 22.50
CA GLY A 820 14.10 15.85 23.16
C GLY A 820 13.89 14.65 22.21
N VAL A 821 13.77 14.85 20.89
CA VAL A 821 13.64 13.76 19.92
C VAL A 821 14.97 13.51 19.21
N PHE A 822 15.35 12.24 19.12
CA PHE A 822 16.56 11.74 18.47
C PHE A 822 16.18 10.66 17.46
N ALA A 823 17.03 10.42 16.46
CA ALA A 823 16.78 9.38 15.46
C ALA A 823 18.08 8.66 15.04
N CYS A 824 18.00 7.35 14.78
CA CYS A 824 19.18 6.55 14.44
C CYS A 824 18.88 5.33 13.55
N GLY A 825 19.95 4.73 13.03
CA GLY A 825 19.90 3.52 12.24
C GLY A 825 19.16 3.74 10.93
N ASN A 826 18.45 2.70 10.47
CA ASN A 826 17.78 2.72 9.18
C ASN A 826 16.56 3.67 9.11
N ALA A 827 16.13 4.26 10.24
CA ALA A 827 15.15 5.34 10.27
C ALA A 827 15.73 6.68 9.81
N LEU A 828 17.06 6.83 9.88
CA LEU A 828 17.80 8.02 9.46
C LEU A 828 18.34 7.86 8.03
N HIS A 829 19.02 6.76 7.77
CA HIS A 829 19.59 6.43 6.46
C HIS A 829 19.96 4.95 6.43
N VAL A 830 19.95 4.36 5.23
CA VAL A 830 20.16 2.92 5.09
C VAL A 830 21.64 2.57 5.30
N HIS A 831 21.91 1.79 6.34
CA HIS A 831 23.24 1.22 6.63
C HIS A 831 23.46 -0.08 5.86
N ASP A 832 24.70 -0.29 5.40
CA ASP A 832 25.11 -1.54 4.73
C ASP A 832 25.46 -2.65 5.73
N LEU A 833 25.91 -2.26 6.94
CA LEU A 833 26.30 -3.16 8.01
C LEU A 833 25.49 -2.85 9.28
N VAL A 834 24.98 -3.90 9.93
CA VAL A 834 24.25 -3.78 11.20
C VAL A 834 25.11 -3.18 12.31
N ASP A 835 26.42 -3.45 12.28
CA ASP A 835 27.39 -2.96 13.24
C ASP A 835 27.40 -1.42 13.27
N HIS A 836 27.31 -0.77 12.10
CA HIS A 836 27.24 0.69 11.99
C HIS A 836 25.90 1.23 12.46
N ALA A 837 24.79 0.56 12.14
CA ALA A 837 23.48 0.94 12.65
C ALA A 837 23.44 0.87 14.19
N SER A 838 24.11 -0.12 14.79
CA SER A 838 24.19 -0.27 16.25
C SER A 838 25.06 0.81 16.88
N GLN A 839 26.22 1.12 16.29
CA GLN A 839 27.09 2.22 16.75
C GLN A 839 26.39 3.59 16.67
N GLU A 840 25.59 3.83 15.62
CA GLU A 840 24.77 5.04 15.52
C GLU A 840 23.67 5.06 16.58
N GLY A 841 23.08 3.90 16.87
CA GLY A 841 22.16 3.70 18.00
C GLY A 841 22.77 4.07 19.35
N GLU A 842 23.97 3.60 19.65
CA GLU A 842 24.68 3.91 20.91
C GLU A 842 24.91 5.42 21.09
N ARG A 843 25.28 6.11 20.01
CA ARG A 843 25.46 7.57 20.02
C ARG A 843 24.15 8.29 20.32
N ALA A 844 23.07 7.90 19.65
CA ALA A 844 21.75 8.51 19.87
C ALA A 844 21.24 8.25 21.29
N GLY A 845 21.37 7.02 21.80
CA GLY A 845 20.99 6.66 23.16
C GLY A 845 21.77 7.44 24.22
N SER A 846 23.09 7.55 24.04
CA SER A 846 23.95 8.34 24.95
C SER A 846 23.58 9.83 24.93
N ALA A 847 23.34 10.40 23.75
CA ALA A 847 22.95 11.79 23.59
C ALA A 847 21.56 12.08 24.20
N ALA A 848 20.60 11.20 23.97
CA ALA A 848 19.26 11.29 24.54
C ALA A 848 19.26 11.23 26.07
N ALA A 849 20.07 10.34 26.66
CA ALA A 849 20.26 10.26 28.10
C ALA A 849 20.91 11.54 28.65
N ALA A 850 21.96 12.05 27.99
CA ALA A 850 22.61 13.28 28.39
C ALA A 850 21.68 14.50 28.33
N HIS A 851 20.77 14.56 27.36
CA HIS A 851 19.72 15.58 27.27
C HIS A 851 18.72 15.45 28.43
N ALA A 852 18.15 14.25 28.63
CA ALA A 852 17.18 13.97 29.68
C ALA A 852 17.69 14.31 31.09
N MET A 853 18.96 13.98 31.38
CA MET A 853 19.57 14.23 32.69
C MET A 853 19.84 15.71 32.96
N ARG A 854 20.11 16.53 31.92
CA ARG A 854 20.26 17.98 32.07
C ARG A 854 18.92 18.64 32.41
N GLU A 855 17.87 18.26 31.69
CA GLU A 855 16.49 18.72 31.96
C GLU A 855 15.99 18.25 33.34
N GLY A 856 16.43 17.08 33.81
CA GLY A 856 16.12 16.58 35.16
C GLY A 856 16.84 17.33 36.29
N ALA A 857 18.06 17.82 36.05
CA ALA A 857 18.88 18.52 37.04
C ALA A 857 18.60 20.03 37.13
N ALA A 858 18.18 20.65 36.01
CA ALA A 858 17.73 22.04 35.99
C ALA A 858 16.27 22.11 36.46
N GLY A 859 16.04 22.36 37.76
CA GLY A 859 14.71 22.80 38.21
C GLY A 859 14.25 24.00 37.37
N ALA A 860 12.94 24.12 37.14
CA ALA A 860 12.23 25.02 36.19
C ALA A 860 12.54 26.55 36.24
N ALA A 861 13.62 26.98 36.88
CA ALA A 861 14.06 28.36 37.02
C ALA A 861 15.25 28.75 36.13
N ASP A 862 15.91 27.81 35.42
CA ASP A 862 17.12 28.12 34.60
C ASP A 862 17.01 27.69 33.13
N ALA A 863 15.81 27.35 32.64
CA ALA A 863 15.55 27.02 31.23
C ALA A 863 15.63 28.22 30.27
N ALA A 864 16.07 29.38 30.74
CA ALA A 864 16.15 30.63 30.01
C ALA A 864 17.60 31.11 29.82
N LEU A 865 18.50 30.22 29.38
CA LEU A 865 19.83 30.62 28.91
C LEU A 865 20.26 29.78 27.71
N GLY A 866 20.10 30.36 26.53
CA GLY A 866 20.79 29.96 25.31
C GLY A 866 19.87 29.86 24.10
N ASP A 867 19.63 31.01 23.47
CA ASP A 867 19.30 31.11 22.04
C ASP A 867 19.97 29.95 21.28
N ALA A 868 19.17 29.11 20.62
CA ALA A 868 19.65 27.99 19.82
C ALA A 868 20.61 28.55 18.78
N GLY A 869 21.92 28.50 19.09
CA GLY A 869 22.94 29.01 18.19
C GLY A 869 22.74 28.35 16.84
N ALA A 870 22.62 29.18 15.79
CA ALA A 870 22.30 28.71 14.44
C ALA A 870 23.17 27.49 14.08
N GLY A 871 22.54 26.32 13.98
CA GLY A 871 23.22 25.08 13.62
C GLY A 871 23.93 25.26 12.29
N ILE A 872 25.18 24.83 12.20
CA ILE A 872 26.00 24.98 10.99
C ILE A 872 25.52 23.92 9.99
N PRO A 873 24.90 24.30 8.86
CA PRO A 873 24.41 23.33 7.88
C PRO A 873 25.55 22.53 7.27
N VAL A 874 25.34 21.22 7.12
CA VAL A 874 26.23 20.30 6.42
C VAL A 874 25.61 19.95 5.08
N MET A 875 26.37 20.17 4.01
CA MET A 875 25.88 20.04 2.63
C MET A 875 26.69 19.02 1.85
N ALA A 876 25.98 18.19 1.08
CA ALA A 876 26.60 17.38 0.05
C ALA A 876 27.06 18.28 -1.11
N GLY A 877 28.34 18.20 -1.43
CA GLY A 877 28.96 18.86 -2.58
C GLY A 877 29.14 17.90 -3.77
N GLU A 878 30.03 18.27 -4.68
CA GLU A 878 30.28 17.50 -5.90
C GLU A 878 30.63 16.03 -5.60
N GLY A 879 29.98 15.12 -6.32
CA GLY A 879 30.17 13.66 -6.21
C GLY A 879 29.61 13.00 -4.95
N VAL A 880 29.00 13.77 -4.03
CA VAL A 880 28.35 13.27 -2.81
C VAL A 880 26.84 13.33 -2.98
N ARG A 881 26.15 12.22 -2.73
CA ARG A 881 24.69 12.10 -2.88
C ARG A 881 23.96 12.71 -1.69
N TYR A 882 24.42 12.40 -0.49
CA TYR A 882 23.93 12.97 0.77
C TYR A 882 25.01 12.84 1.85
N VAL A 883 24.83 13.60 2.94
CA VAL A 883 25.66 13.53 4.15
C VAL A 883 24.75 13.62 5.39
N VAL A 884 25.10 12.84 6.41
CA VAL A 884 24.46 12.80 7.73
C VAL A 884 25.55 13.01 8.78
N PRO A 885 25.36 13.89 9.77
CA PRO A 885 24.19 14.74 10.03
C PRO A 885 24.02 15.88 9.02
N GLN A 886 22.84 16.52 9.01
CA GLN A 886 22.53 17.69 8.19
C GLN A 886 22.92 19.01 8.85
N THR A 887 23.16 19.02 10.16
CA THR A 887 23.61 20.19 10.91
C THR A 887 24.68 19.81 11.93
N VAL A 888 25.48 20.80 12.34
CA VAL A 888 26.43 20.68 13.45
C VAL A 888 26.08 21.76 14.48
N ASP A 889 25.99 21.36 15.75
CA ASP A 889 25.86 22.27 16.87
C ASP A 889 27.11 23.16 16.96
N ALA A 890 26.93 24.48 16.80
CA ALA A 890 28.00 25.45 16.86
C ALA A 890 28.66 25.53 18.26
N ALA A 891 27.96 25.08 19.30
CA ALA A 891 28.45 25.00 20.67
C ALA A 891 29.09 23.64 21.02
N ALA A 892 29.26 22.74 20.05
CA ALA A 892 29.91 21.45 20.28
C ALA A 892 31.36 21.62 20.81
N PRO A 893 31.76 20.89 21.87
CA PRO A 893 33.13 20.89 22.38
C PRO A 893 34.15 20.61 21.28
N SER A 894 35.31 21.26 21.35
CA SER A 894 36.32 21.19 20.28
C SER A 894 36.89 19.79 20.05
N ASP A 895 36.85 18.95 21.08
CA ASP A 895 37.31 17.55 21.09
C ASP A 895 36.21 16.54 20.75
N GLU A 896 34.94 16.96 20.64
CA GLU A 896 33.83 16.11 20.19
C GLU A 896 34.11 15.64 18.75
N LYS A 897 33.85 14.36 18.46
CA LYS A 897 34.07 13.80 17.11
C LYS A 897 32.80 13.97 16.27
N LEU A 898 32.87 14.81 15.25
CA LEU A 898 31.87 14.90 14.20
C LEU A 898 32.09 13.75 13.21
N MET A 899 31.15 12.81 13.19
CA MET A 899 31.13 11.70 12.24
C MET A 899 30.19 12.04 11.08
N LEU A 900 30.77 12.16 9.88
CA LEU A 900 30.05 12.41 8.65
C LEU A 900 29.88 11.10 7.90
N SER A 901 28.64 10.61 7.83
CA SER A 901 28.26 9.46 7.03
C SER A 901 27.74 9.94 5.68
N LEU A 902 28.27 9.40 4.59
CA LEU A 902 27.91 9.86 3.24
C LEU A 902 27.87 8.72 2.24
N ARG A 903 27.14 8.94 1.13
CA ARG A 903 27.20 8.09 -0.05
C ARG A 903 27.65 8.90 -1.26
N VAL A 904 28.47 8.29 -2.11
CA VAL A 904 28.89 8.88 -3.38
C VAL A 904 27.81 8.72 -4.44
N THR A 905 27.78 9.59 -5.44
CA THR A 905 26.82 9.51 -6.55
C THR A 905 27.18 8.45 -7.59
N ARG A 906 28.46 8.06 -7.64
CA ARG A 906 29.04 7.12 -8.63
C ARG A 906 30.26 6.42 -8.04
N THR A 907 30.74 5.37 -8.70
CA THR A 907 32.01 4.71 -8.33
C THR A 907 33.20 5.61 -8.64
N VAL A 908 34.03 5.87 -7.62
CA VAL A 908 35.23 6.71 -7.71
C VAL A 908 36.46 5.89 -7.31
N ASN A 909 37.48 5.88 -8.17
CA ASN A 909 38.78 5.27 -7.88
C ASN A 909 39.72 6.28 -7.21
N GLU A 910 40.47 5.80 -6.22
CA GLU A 910 41.37 6.58 -5.36
C GLU A 910 40.71 7.87 -4.83
N PRO A 911 39.46 7.81 -4.31
CA PRO A 911 38.71 8.99 -3.93
C PRO A 911 39.39 9.76 -2.80
N ARG A 912 39.34 11.08 -2.90
CA ARG A 912 39.73 12.03 -1.87
C ARG A 912 38.48 12.74 -1.37
N PHE A 913 38.06 12.41 -0.16
CA PHE A 913 36.97 13.11 0.51
C PHE A 913 37.52 14.37 1.17
N ILE A 914 36.97 15.52 0.78
CA ILE A 914 37.37 16.84 1.27
C ILE A 914 36.20 17.40 2.05
N VAL A 915 36.44 17.67 3.34
CA VAL A 915 35.50 18.38 4.22
C VAL A 915 35.94 19.83 4.26
N GLU A 916 35.08 20.73 3.82
CA GLU A 916 35.33 22.16 3.70
C GLU A 916 34.44 22.94 4.66
N GLY A 917 35.03 23.92 5.34
CA GLY A 917 34.31 24.92 6.11
C GLY A 917 34.19 26.20 5.30
N ILE A 918 32.99 26.75 5.22
CA ILE A 918 32.68 28.01 4.54
C ILE A 918 32.39 29.03 5.64
N ASP A 919 33.03 30.20 5.62
CA ASP A 919 32.74 31.26 6.58
C ASP A 919 31.62 32.21 6.10
N ALA A 920 31.21 33.17 6.94
CA ALA A 920 30.17 34.13 6.60
C ALA A 920 30.50 35.02 5.38
N ALA A 921 31.78 35.18 5.03
CA ALA A 921 32.24 35.90 3.84
C ALA A 921 32.34 35.00 2.59
N GLY A 922 31.95 33.72 2.70
CA GLY A 922 32.02 32.75 1.61
C GLY A 922 33.42 32.18 1.36
N ARG A 923 34.40 32.43 2.25
CA ARG A 923 35.75 31.89 2.11
C ARG A 923 35.75 30.42 2.52
N VAL A 924 36.37 29.58 1.68
CA VAL A 924 36.43 28.12 1.85
C VAL A 924 37.77 27.73 2.48
N ARG A 925 37.74 26.94 3.55
CA ARG A 925 38.93 26.31 4.15
C ARG A 925 38.75 24.79 4.24
N GLU A 926 39.82 24.04 4.03
CA GLU A 926 39.81 22.58 4.20
C GLU A 926 39.90 22.22 5.69
N LEU A 927 38.91 21.49 6.21
CA LEU A 927 38.86 20.99 7.57
C LEU A 927 39.50 19.61 7.69
N LYS A 928 39.33 18.77 6.67
CA LYS A 928 39.86 17.41 6.63
C LYS A 928 39.95 16.87 5.22
N ARG A 929 40.92 15.98 5.06
CA ARG A 929 41.07 15.11 3.89
C ARG A 929 41.14 13.66 4.32
N ALA A 930 40.32 12.82 3.69
CA ALA A 930 40.36 11.37 3.85
C ALA A 930 40.53 10.70 2.48
N LYS A 931 41.17 9.53 2.46
CA LYS A 931 41.43 8.75 1.24
C LYS A 931 41.00 7.30 1.47
N THR A 932 40.50 6.67 0.43
CA THR A 932 40.32 5.21 0.35
C THR A 932 40.72 4.74 -1.05
N MET A 933 40.72 3.43 -1.28
CA MET A 933 41.07 2.84 -2.57
C MET A 933 39.96 3.01 -3.60
N ILE A 934 38.72 2.72 -3.22
CA ILE A 934 37.53 2.80 -4.06
C ILE A 934 36.37 3.27 -3.17
N ALA A 935 35.48 4.10 -3.72
CA ALA A 935 34.19 4.38 -3.11
C ALA A 935 33.10 4.05 -4.13
N VAL A 936 32.12 3.24 -3.73
CA VAL A 936 30.96 2.87 -4.55
C VAL A 936 29.69 3.44 -3.94
N PRO A 937 28.65 3.77 -4.75
CA PRO A 937 27.39 4.32 -4.22
C PRO A 937 26.70 3.42 -3.19
N ALA A 938 26.93 2.12 -3.31
CA ALA A 938 26.38 1.08 -2.45
C ALA A 938 27.07 0.99 -1.07
N GLU A 939 28.24 1.62 -0.87
CA GLU A 939 28.94 1.59 0.41
C GLU A 939 28.87 2.95 1.10
N MET A 940 28.52 2.93 2.37
CA MET A 940 28.59 4.09 3.25
C MET A 940 30.04 4.43 3.56
N VAL A 941 30.38 5.71 3.38
CA VAL A 941 31.69 6.24 3.74
C VAL A 941 31.56 7.04 5.03
N LEU A 942 32.44 6.76 5.98
CA LEU A 942 32.53 7.46 7.25
C LEU A 942 33.77 8.36 7.26
N VAL A 943 33.57 9.67 7.44
CA VAL A 943 34.65 10.65 7.61
C VAL A 943 34.52 11.30 8.98
N THR A 944 35.55 11.17 9.82
CA THR A 944 35.57 11.80 11.14
C THR A 944 36.40 13.08 11.15
N VAL A 945 35.83 14.14 11.71
CA VAL A 945 36.43 15.46 11.93
C VAL A 945 36.24 15.89 13.39
N PRO A 946 37.17 16.66 13.98
CA PRO A 946 36.89 17.34 15.24
C PRO A 946 35.74 18.33 15.04
N ALA A 947 34.71 18.29 15.87
CA ALA A 947 33.54 19.16 15.77
C ALA A 947 33.94 20.65 15.84
N GLY A 948 34.90 20.98 16.71
CA GLY A 948 35.48 22.33 16.80
C GLY A 948 36.12 22.85 15.51
N ALA A 949 36.44 21.99 14.53
CA ALA A 949 36.94 22.45 13.24
C ALA A 949 35.88 23.24 12.45
N ALA A 950 34.59 23.01 12.72
CA ALA A 950 33.49 23.75 12.14
C ALA A 950 33.24 25.11 12.83
N ALA A 951 33.89 25.40 13.97
CA ALA A 951 33.69 26.65 14.68
C ALA A 951 34.04 27.87 13.80
N GLY A 952 33.12 28.84 13.76
CA GLY A 952 33.21 30.04 12.93
C GLY A 952 32.85 29.84 11.44
N CYS A 953 32.42 28.64 11.05
CA CYS A 953 31.86 28.38 9.71
C CYS A 953 30.36 28.71 9.68
N SER A 954 29.90 29.27 8.56
CA SER A 954 28.49 29.43 8.21
C SER A 954 27.91 28.18 7.55
N ALA A 955 28.76 27.29 7.00
CA ALA A 955 28.37 25.98 6.47
C ALA A 955 29.57 25.02 6.42
N VAL A 956 29.29 23.72 6.41
CA VAL A 956 30.24 22.65 6.10
C VAL A 956 29.82 21.97 4.81
N ARG A 957 30.76 21.74 3.89
CA ARG A 957 30.51 21.04 2.62
C ARG A 957 31.42 19.84 2.49
N VAL A 958 30.87 18.71 2.06
CA VAL A 958 31.65 17.50 1.75
C VAL A 958 31.63 17.22 0.27
N ARG A 959 32.80 17.14 -0.36
CA ARG A 959 32.93 16.77 -1.79
C ARG A 959 33.94 15.63 -1.97
N VAL A 960 33.82 14.93 -3.09
CA VAL A 960 34.75 13.86 -3.46
C VAL A 960 35.44 14.17 -4.78
N GLU A 961 36.77 14.08 -4.78
CA GLU A 961 37.61 14.16 -5.99
C GLU A 961 38.18 12.77 -6.30
N GLY A 962 38.35 12.42 -7.57
CA GLY A 962 38.96 11.15 -7.96
C GLY A 962 38.75 10.83 -9.43
N ARG A 963 39.28 9.69 -9.88
CA ARG A 963 39.12 9.24 -11.27
C ARG A 963 37.85 8.40 -11.41
N ASP A 964 37.11 8.64 -12.47
CA ASP A 964 36.00 7.79 -12.85
C ASP A 964 36.46 6.38 -13.22
N ALA A 965 35.70 5.38 -12.76
CA ALA A 965 35.86 4.01 -13.24
C ALA A 965 35.45 3.88 -14.73
N ALA A 966 34.65 4.81 -15.27
CA ALA A 966 34.07 4.73 -16.61
C ALA A 966 34.97 5.20 -17.77
N ALA A 967 36.29 5.31 -17.58
CA ALA A 967 37.21 5.83 -18.61
C ALA A 967 38.35 4.87 -19.02
N ALA A 968 38.16 3.56 -18.89
CA ALA A 968 39.07 2.58 -19.50
C ALA A 968 38.27 1.67 -20.47
N PRO A 969 38.49 1.75 -21.79
CA PRO A 969 38.03 0.68 -22.67
C PRO A 969 38.74 -0.61 -22.25
N ALA A 970 38.01 -1.72 -22.22
CA ALA A 970 38.56 -3.03 -21.94
C ALA A 970 39.70 -3.35 -22.92
N SER A 971 40.93 -3.11 -22.50
CA SER A 971 42.13 -3.62 -23.14
C SER A 971 42.49 -4.93 -22.45
N ASP A 972 42.55 -6.00 -23.24
CA ASP A 972 43.17 -7.28 -22.88
C ASP A 972 44.48 -7.05 -22.13
N ALA A 973 44.46 -7.31 -20.83
CA ALA A 973 45.65 -7.55 -20.05
C ALA A 973 45.32 -8.63 -19.02
N GLY A 974 45.64 -9.87 -19.36
CA GLY A 974 45.68 -10.95 -18.40
C GLY A 974 46.58 -10.55 -17.23
N ILE A 975 46.03 -10.57 -16.03
CA ILE A 975 46.82 -10.47 -14.80
C ILE A 975 46.58 -11.76 -14.03
N ALA A 976 47.68 -12.50 -13.94
CA ALA A 976 47.82 -13.81 -13.37
C ALA A 976 47.32 -13.87 -11.91
N GLY A 977 46.75 -15.03 -11.56
CA GLY A 977 46.46 -15.38 -10.18
C GLY A 977 47.73 -15.36 -9.32
N GLY A 978 47.65 -14.66 -8.19
CA GLY A 978 48.54 -14.82 -7.06
C GLY A 978 47.76 -15.48 -5.93
N GLY A 979 48.13 -16.71 -5.62
CA GLY A 979 47.56 -17.50 -4.53
C GLY A 979 47.97 -17.00 -3.14
N ALA A 980 47.38 -17.69 -2.16
CA ALA A 980 47.57 -17.54 -0.73
C ALA A 980 49.03 -17.30 -0.27
N ASP A 981 49.20 -16.29 0.58
CA ASP A 981 49.75 -16.41 1.93
C ASP A 981 49.19 -15.29 2.82
#